data_AF-A0A6G1SQ86-F1
#
_entry.id   AF-A0A6G1SQ86-F1
#
_cell.length_a   1.000
_cell.length_b   1.000
_cell.length_c   1.000
_cell.angle_alpha   90.00
_cell.angle_beta   90.00
_cell.angle_gamma   90.00
#
_symmetry.space_group_name_H-M   'P 1'
#
loop_
_entity.id
_entity.type
_entity.pdbx_description
1 polymer ?
#
loop_
_entity_poly.entity_id
_entity_poly.type
_entity_poly.pdbx_seq_one_letter_code
_entity_poly.pdbx_strand_id
1 'polypeptide(L)'
;MSEDMSMFKKMKDKITDEVSSATNRLQNIQIIDQLATSIGQQVVKNDSMPHQRLPDLPEHTALPTDSRFSLIDDNPIVDCEEEDELNSEISPQHQLFNERTIRRLKSSSASSDDRRTPKNKNGPSPSAVHWVEYGSQHSVIDVNHLSSDLDDDLDGEIDLLDEKRLPSTSNNVKPDDDMSASDRLITYKARYRDVVHALRRLNDDHRLDRSQLESKTKELTAQISALKEELHNVRQQLLTTNNSAINSDSERKSNSSSPHQSNKQTSKIKDLENLMAKCKESLKAKNAQLKILKNQLNEVDKFREQMDELKSDLKELKNAHETWTLSIAESKRVMHQEIEDKNSEMETIKSQLKECNHRLLQQKSNIQNLESRLVSMSAAHQKERESLIKELTNTKNSAINRLQKQHELQLERVKLDLEKTIESLKAEILIRDEQILRGGQRQQELEKQNLDLKTDLDDYKKRCEDYVGNLDELKTEKEGHAKEIEELKSQINELKNESTDCADLKAKNVALEQHTQELNQQVQDLSDEVSRLKETNEELEQRVNDIKSKTKEEEEEKEKPCSSCHDLRGQLSKEAENHEQALYELHTKLDLMTTANTDQEKALNDLMTERDAALESVKASKLELEELSKKNESLLQVLQDNDSEMQAQQEQLNQIASFKQQLEVLKKENASLSSSLNQIKSELTERNCDLAQAQETINELEKKLTEADQAFKNASADVENLKREKESLLVNLESESKTRRETDQHLIVNILAALKNLETPETSPGSDKNYQAAAAAGDQSISKDGENHLPDPIKLSENLSSLALDRSTAYMTSNQRLQAVLLDNTMISEEVKRLREELNALSQEKAQEIMSSLEEVERLRTENQALIHDQKAYDDQIEILEAEIETLKQKVSEVDSHQCQMVEASTETTDETAKIIEELASKNNEIEQLRKLVAETEANRKSLQMVESADIPSSTEFEYLKNIVYQFLMGREPITLARVISAIFKFDKDQMEQICKIQEAIHQVTS
;
A
#
# COMPACT_ATOMS: atom_id res chain seq x y z
N MET A 1 -43.87 24.27 21.69
CA MET A 1 -44.94 23.26 21.93
C MET A 1 -46.22 23.60 21.18
N SER A 2 -46.90 24.72 21.48
CA SER A 2 -48.18 25.07 20.81
C SER A 2 -48.01 25.35 19.31
N GLU A 3 -46.98 26.12 18.95
CA GLU A 3 -46.71 26.51 17.56
C GLU A 3 -46.20 25.34 16.71
N ASP A 4 -45.40 24.44 17.27
CA ASP A 4 -44.93 23.23 16.57
C ASP A 4 -46.12 22.34 16.18
N MET A 5 -47.10 22.19 17.08
CA MET A 5 -48.32 21.44 16.80
C MET A 5 -49.19 22.12 15.72
N SER A 6 -49.13 23.45 15.62
CA SER A 6 -49.78 24.24 14.57
C SER A 6 -49.07 24.07 13.21
N MET A 7 -47.74 24.08 13.18
CA MET A 7 -46.96 23.78 11.96
C MET A 7 -47.15 22.33 11.51
N PHE A 8 -47.08 21.36 12.43
CA PHE A 8 -47.29 19.95 12.11
C PHE A 8 -48.69 19.68 11.56
N LYS A 9 -49.72 20.37 12.11
CA LYS A 9 -51.07 20.32 11.55
C LYS A 9 -51.13 20.94 10.16
N LYS A 10 -50.61 22.15 9.93
CA LYS A 10 -50.55 22.77 8.59
C LYS A 10 -49.82 21.90 7.57
N MET A 11 -48.74 21.23 7.98
CA MET A 11 -47.97 20.34 7.12
C MET A 11 -48.78 19.08 6.77
N LYS A 12 -49.46 18.47 7.74
CA LYS A 12 -50.38 17.35 7.48
C LYS A 12 -51.53 17.75 6.56
N ASP A 13 -52.16 18.89 6.82
CA ASP A 13 -53.30 19.38 6.04
C ASP A 13 -52.85 19.64 4.59
N LYS A 14 -51.70 20.31 4.36
CA LYS A 14 -51.10 20.51 3.04
C LYS A 14 -50.76 19.20 2.30
N ILE A 15 -50.18 18.21 2.99
CA ILE A 15 -49.92 16.88 2.41
C ILE A 15 -51.24 16.19 2.00
N THR A 16 -52.30 16.37 2.79
CA THR A 16 -53.62 15.79 2.50
C THR A 16 -54.25 16.42 1.25
N ASP A 17 -54.12 17.74 1.10
CA ASP A 17 -54.57 18.47 -0.09
C ASP A 17 -53.76 18.10 -1.35
N GLU A 18 -52.43 17.98 -1.22
CA GLU A 18 -51.54 17.59 -2.32
C GLU A 18 -51.79 16.15 -2.80
N VAL A 19 -51.98 15.21 -1.88
CA VAL A 19 -52.38 13.82 -2.22
C VAL A 19 -53.75 13.80 -2.91
N SER A 20 -54.74 14.53 -2.38
CA SER A 20 -56.09 14.60 -2.98
C SER A 20 -56.06 15.20 -4.40
N SER A 21 -55.22 16.22 -4.62
CA SER A 21 -54.98 16.82 -5.93
C SER A 21 -54.30 15.86 -6.91
N ALA A 22 -53.33 15.07 -6.44
CA ALA A 22 -52.67 14.03 -7.23
C ALA A 22 -53.65 12.89 -7.61
N THR A 23 -54.52 12.45 -6.70
CA THR A 23 -55.55 11.44 -6.99
C THR A 23 -56.52 11.91 -8.09
N ASN A 24 -56.97 13.17 -8.04
CA ASN A 24 -57.84 13.73 -9.09
C ASN A 24 -57.12 13.84 -10.44
N ARG A 25 -55.81 14.15 -10.46
CA ARG A 25 -55.00 14.14 -11.71
C ARG A 25 -54.89 12.74 -12.31
N LEU A 26 -54.72 11.70 -11.49
CA LEU A 26 -54.68 10.31 -11.95
C LEU A 26 -56.02 9.85 -12.55
N GLN A 27 -57.16 10.23 -11.95
CA GLN A 27 -58.48 9.93 -12.53
C GLN A 27 -58.68 10.58 -13.91
N ASN A 28 -58.21 11.80 -14.11
CA ASN A 28 -58.27 12.46 -15.43
C ASN A 28 -57.41 11.75 -16.49
N ILE A 29 -56.27 11.16 -16.11
CA ILE A 29 -55.43 10.38 -17.03
C ILE A 29 -56.14 9.08 -17.45
N GLN A 30 -56.82 8.38 -16.53
CA GLN A 30 -57.60 7.18 -16.86
C GLN A 30 -58.74 7.45 -17.86
N ILE A 31 -59.32 8.65 -17.87
CA ILE A 31 -60.35 9.05 -18.84
C ILE A 31 -59.74 9.21 -20.26
N ILE A 32 -58.49 9.66 -20.36
CA ILE A 32 -57.78 9.83 -21.64
C ILE A 32 -57.46 8.47 -22.28
N ASP A 33 -57.00 7.49 -21.50
CA ASP A 33 -56.76 6.12 -22.00
C ASP A 33 -58.04 5.42 -22.48
N GLN A 34 -59.18 5.66 -21.81
CA GLN A 34 -60.48 5.13 -22.24
C GLN A 34 -60.95 5.73 -23.57
N LEU A 35 -60.64 7.01 -23.82
CA LEU A 35 -60.88 7.67 -25.11
C LEU A 35 -59.96 7.13 -26.21
N ALA A 36 -58.65 7.00 -25.94
CA ALA A 36 -57.69 6.42 -26.89
C ALA A 36 -58.07 4.99 -27.30
N THR A 37 -58.46 4.16 -26.32
CA THR A 37 -58.92 2.78 -26.54
C THR A 37 -60.19 2.73 -27.40
N SER A 38 -61.11 3.69 -27.23
CA SER A 38 -62.35 3.76 -28.02
C SER A 38 -62.09 4.12 -29.50
N ILE A 39 -61.11 4.99 -29.77
CA ILE A 39 -60.72 5.38 -31.13
C ILE A 39 -60.08 4.19 -31.87
N GLY A 40 -59.19 3.45 -31.21
CA GLY A 40 -58.54 2.28 -31.80
C GLY A 40 -59.51 1.18 -32.26
N GLN A 41 -60.64 1.01 -31.56
CA GLN A 41 -61.62 -0.05 -31.89
C GLN A 41 -62.52 0.23 -33.10
N GLN A 42 -62.59 1.47 -33.61
CA GLN A 42 -63.37 1.76 -34.82
C GLN A 42 -62.61 1.47 -36.14
N VAL A 43 -61.28 1.44 -36.12
CA VAL A 43 -60.45 1.32 -37.34
C VAL A 43 -60.42 -0.12 -37.90
N VAL A 44 -60.66 -1.13 -37.06
CA VAL A 44 -60.45 -2.57 -37.42
C VAL A 44 -61.69 -3.23 -38.06
N LYS A 45 -62.71 -2.45 -38.47
CA LYS A 45 -63.98 -2.98 -39.04
C LYS A 45 -64.45 -2.26 -40.32
N ASN A 46 -63.62 -2.25 -41.37
CA ASN A 46 -64.07 -2.06 -42.75
C ASN A 46 -63.00 -2.54 -43.75
N ASP A 47 -62.93 -3.84 -44.00
CA ASP A 47 -62.04 -4.39 -45.04
C ASP A 47 -62.72 -5.57 -45.75
N SER A 48 -63.28 -5.33 -46.95
CA SER A 48 -63.94 -6.34 -47.80
C SER A 48 -64.26 -5.83 -49.22
N MET A 49 -63.28 -5.90 -50.12
CA MET A 49 -63.44 -6.09 -51.60
C MET A 49 -64.09 -4.94 -52.44
N PRO A 50 -63.93 -4.92 -53.78
CA PRO A 50 -62.85 -5.47 -54.62
C PRO A 50 -62.25 -4.43 -55.62
N HIS A 51 -61.27 -4.87 -56.42
CA HIS A 51 -60.55 -4.10 -57.45
C HIS A 51 -61.37 -3.18 -58.37
N GLN A 52 -60.81 -2.02 -58.70
CA GLN A 52 -60.94 -1.42 -60.04
C GLN A 52 -59.70 -0.59 -60.45
N ARG A 53 -59.64 -0.18 -61.73
CA ARG A 53 -58.41 0.19 -62.44
C ARG A 53 -57.93 1.63 -62.15
N LEU A 54 -56.60 1.81 -62.11
CA LEU A 54 -55.95 3.09 -62.39
C LEU A 54 -56.00 3.42 -63.91
N PRO A 55 -56.26 4.68 -64.29
CA PRO A 55 -55.87 5.26 -65.57
C PRO A 55 -54.53 6.03 -65.46
N ASP A 56 -53.88 6.27 -66.60
CA ASP A 56 -52.55 6.88 -66.69
C ASP A 56 -52.52 8.40 -66.40
N LEU A 57 -51.34 8.90 -65.99
CA LEU A 57 -50.97 10.32 -66.09
C LEU A 57 -49.59 10.47 -66.79
N PRO A 58 -49.32 11.60 -67.48
CA PRO A 58 -48.30 11.67 -68.53
C PRO A 58 -46.90 12.18 -68.08
N GLU A 59 -45.94 12.01 -68.99
CA GLU A 59 -44.54 12.44 -68.86
C GLU A 59 -44.30 13.94 -69.18
N HIS A 60 -43.03 14.35 -69.04
CA HIS A 60 -42.39 15.64 -69.42
C HIS A 60 -42.61 16.79 -68.40
N THR A 61 -41.67 17.73 -68.18
CA THR A 61 -40.45 18.11 -68.94
C THR A 61 -39.20 18.38 -68.08
N ALA A 62 -38.04 17.94 -68.59
CA ALA A 62 -36.70 18.54 -68.61
C ALA A 62 -36.25 19.66 -67.61
N LEU A 63 -35.10 19.38 -66.97
CA LEU A 63 -33.83 20.16 -66.90
C LEU A 63 -33.78 21.56 -67.59
N PRO A 64 -33.04 22.56 -67.02
CA PRO A 64 -31.56 22.47 -67.01
C PRO A 64 -30.78 23.06 -65.81
N THR A 65 -29.46 22.89 -65.91
CA THR A 65 -28.36 23.06 -64.96
C THR A 65 -27.83 24.50 -64.77
N ASP A 66 -27.28 24.78 -63.59
CA ASP A 66 -25.99 25.47 -63.36
C ASP A 66 -25.50 25.11 -61.93
N SER A 67 -24.23 25.12 -61.49
CA SER A 67 -22.87 24.98 -62.05
C SER A 67 -21.91 25.80 -61.18
N ARG A 68 -20.79 25.21 -60.71
CA ARG A 68 -19.76 25.73 -59.74
C ARG A 68 -20.20 25.65 -58.26
N PHE A 69 -19.39 25.15 -57.33
CA PHE A 69 -17.92 25.15 -57.22
C PHE A 69 -17.27 23.76 -57.02
N SER A 70 -15.93 23.68 -57.07
CA SER A 70 -15.11 22.47 -56.98
C SER A 70 -13.67 22.78 -56.50
N LEU A 71 -12.90 21.73 -56.11
CA LEU A 71 -11.59 21.77 -55.41
C LEU A 71 -11.73 22.29 -53.95
N ILE A 72 -10.96 21.86 -52.94
CA ILE A 72 -9.68 21.11 -52.85
C ILE A 72 -9.83 19.97 -51.81
N ASP A 73 -9.19 18.78 -51.82
CA ASP A 73 -8.61 17.84 -52.83
C ASP A 73 -8.34 16.49 -52.06
N ASP A 74 -7.80 15.44 -52.69
CA ASP A 74 -7.82 14.03 -52.20
C ASP A 74 -6.82 13.58 -51.11
N ASN A 75 -7.14 12.49 -50.39
CA ASN A 75 -6.21 11.40 -50.05
C ASN A 75 -6.95 10.09 -49.62
N PRO A 76 -6.30 8.90 -49.64
CA PRO A 76 -6.96 7.68 -50.14
C PRO A 76 -7.58 6.75 -49.10
N ILE A 77 -8.49 5.93 -49.62
CA ILE A 77 -8.98 4.67 -49.04
C ILE A 77 -7.79 3.74 -48.75
N VAL A 78 -7.79 3.14 -47.56
CA VAL A 78 -7.04 1.93 -47.24
C VAL A 78 -8.06 0.91 -46.76
N ASP A 79 -8.38 -0.06 -47.62
CA ASP A 79 -9.12 -1.24 -47.20
C ASP A 79 -8.19 -2.07 -46.28
N CYS A 80 -8.68 -2.42 -45.09
CA CYS A 80 -8.06 -3.40 -44.21
C CYS A 80 -8.99 -4.61 -44.15
N GLU A 81 -8.48 -5.76 -44.59
CA GLU A 81 -9.26 -6.97 -44.84
C GLU A 81 -9.65 -7.72 -43.55
N GLU A 82 -10.68 -8.55 -43.63
CA GLU A 82 -11.09 -9.47 -42.58
C GLU A 82 -10.12 -10.66 -42.51
N GLU A 83 -9.39 -10.86 -41.40
CA GLU A 83 -8.66 -12.11 -41.13
C GLU A 83 -9.16 -12.81 -39.86
N ASP A 84 -10.21 -13.61 -40.03
CA ASP A 84 -10.55 -14.73 -39.14
C ASP A 84 -9.62 -15.92 -39.42
N GLU A 85 -8.43 -15.98 -38.80
CA GLU A 85 -7.58 -17.18 -38.83
C GLU A 85 -7.49 -17.87 -37.45
N LEU A 86 -8.17 -19.01 -37.37
CA LEU A 86 -7.96 -20.07 -36.38
C LEU A 86 -6.51 -20.55 -36.43
N ASN A 87 -5.87 -20.82 -35.28
CA ASN A 87 -4.92 -21.93 -35.21
C ASN A 87 -4.82 -22.55 -33.81
N SER A 88 -4.88 -23.88 -33.78
CA SER A 88 -4.82 -24.73 -32.59
C SER A 88 -3.74 -25.80 -32.78
N GLU A 89 -3.46 -26.57 -31.71
CA GLU A 89 -2.47 -27.67 -31.71
C GLU A 89 -0.99 -27.15 -31.85
N ILE A 90 0.09 -27.91 -31.71
CA ILE A 90 0.32 -29.37 -31.61
C ILE A 90 1.24 -29.69 -30.42
N SER A 91 0.99 -30.84 -29.76
CA SER A 91 1.89 -31.47 -28.79
C SER A 91 2.72 -32.59 -29.43
N PRO A 92 3.97 -32.82 -29.00
CA PRO A 92 4.58 -34.13 -29.14
C PRO A 92 5.04 -34.74 -27.80
N GLN A 93 4.75 -36.03 -27.61
CA GLN A 93 5.29 -36.86 -26.53
C GLN A 93 6.42 -37.80 -27.01
N HIS A 94 7.23 -38.22 -26.05
CA HIS A 94 7.75 -39.60 -25.87
C HIS A 94 9.07 -40.10 -26.52
N GLN A 95 9.75 -40.95 -25.71
CA GLN A 95 10.78 -41.98 -26.01
C GLN A 95 12.24 -41.53 -26.26
N LEU A 96 13.29 -42.26 -25.80
CA LEU A 96 13.48 -43.21 -24.67
C LEU A 96 14.99 -43.57 -24.48
N PHE A 97 15.37 -44.18 -23.35
CA PHE A 97 16.71 -44.74 -22.97
C PHE A 97 17.87 -43.71 -22.80
N ASN A 98 18.82 -43.87 -21.86
CA ASN A 98 19.54 -45.09 -21.48
C ASN A 98 20.04 -45.14 -20.00
N GLU A 99 20.56 -46.28 -19.52
CA GLU A 99 20.86 -46.57 -18.09
C GLU A 99 22.33 -46.44 -17.63
N ARG A 100 22.56 -46.17 -16.32
CA ARG A 100 23.44 -46.92 -15.37
C ARG A 100 23.53 -46.26 -13.97
N THR A 101 22.94 -46.82 -12.90
CA THR A 101 23.55 -47.71 -11.86
C THR A 101 24.64 -47.07 -10.97
N ILE A 102 24.42 -46.89 -9.64
CA ILE A 102 24.95 -47.66 -8.47
C ILE A 102 24.26 -47.07 -7.19
N ARG A 103 23.44 -47.79 -6.38
CA ARG A 103 23.72 -48.56 -5.11
C ARG A 103 24.50 -47.79 -4.01
N ARG A 104 24.20 -47.85 -2.68
CA ARG A 104 23.39 -48.79 -1.85
C ARG A 104 23.06 -48.24 -0.41
N LEU A 105 22.02 -48.79 0.25
CA LEU A 105 21.57 -48.59 1.68
C LEU A 105 20.95 -47.20 1.99
N LYS A 106 19.96 -46.96 2.88
CA LYS A 106 18.96 -47.74 3.67
C LYS A 106 19.31 -48.43 5.02
N SER A 107 18.93 -47.79 6.15
CA SER A 107 18.54 -48.37 7.48
C SER A 107 17.97 -47.26 8.42
N SER A 108 17.18 -47.48 9.49
CA SER A 108 15.87 -48.18 9.64
C SER A 108 15.39 -48.26 11.12
N SER A 109 14.42 -47.43 11.55
CA SER A 109 13.59 -47.62 12.76
C SER A 109 12.52 -46.50 12.89
N ALA A 110 11.51 -46.59 13.77
CA ALA A 110 10.31 -47.44 13.75
C ALA A 110 9.60 -47.39 15.14
N SER A 111 8.26 -47.23 15.16
CA SER A 111 7.37 -47.23 16.34
C SER A 111 7.52 -46.03 17.32
N SER A 112 6.55 -45.67 18.18
CA SER A 112 5.25 -46.27 18.52
C SER A 112 4.23 -45.24 19.06
N ASP A 113 3.01 -45.70 19.38
CA ASP A 113 1.85 -45.07 20.06
C ASP A 113 2.19 -44.36 21.41
N ASP A 114 1.31 -43.66 22.14
CA ASP A 114 -0.17 -43.77 22.28
C ASP A 114 -0.85 -42.47 22.84
N ARG A 115 -2.17 -42.53 23.01
CA ARG A 115 -3.14 -41.48 23.42
C ARG A 115 -2.90 -40.86 24.80
N ARG A 116 -3.44 -39.64 25.00
CA ARG A 116 -4.48 -39.33 26.02
C ARG A 116 -5.09 -37.93 25.91
N THR A 117 -6.42 -37.85 25.85
CA THR A 117 -7.22 -36.70 26.34
C THR A 117 -7.88 -37.09 27.68
N PRO A 118 -8.38 -36.14 28.50
CA PRO A 118 -9.84 -35.92 28.47
C PRO A 118 -10.37 -34.52 28.90
N LYS A 119 -11.50 -34.14 28.29
CA LYS A 119 -12.73 -33.50 28.86
C LYS A 119 -12.57 -32.47 30.02
N ASN A 120 -12.84 -31.18 29.81
CA ASN A 120 -14.18 -30.52 29.69
C ASN A 120 -14.96 -30.39 31.03
N LYS A 121 -15.30 -29.15 31.45
CA LYS A 121 -16.62 -28.79 32.04
C LYS A 121 -16.88 -27.26 32.19
N ASN A 122 -18.13 -26.88 31.88
CA ASN A 122 -18.94 -25.76 32.43
C ASN A 122 -18.59 -24.27 32.11
N GLY A 123 -19.56 -23.56 31.50
CA GLY A 123 -19.83 -22.12 31.71
C GLY A 123 -20.74 -21.86 32.93
N PRO A 124 -21.40 -20.68 33.10
CA PRO A 124 -22.16 -19.99 32.04
C PRO A 124 -22.03 -18.44 31.97
N SER A 125 -22.71 -17.83 31.00
CA SER A 125 -23.04 -16.39 30.85
C SER A 125 -24.32 -16.02 31.67
N PRO A 126 -24.93 -14.80 31.62
CA PRO A 126 -24.61 -13.56 30.87
C PRO A 126 -24.73 -12.24 31.71
N SER A 127 -25.02 -11.10 31.06
CA SER A 127 -25.19 -9.69 31.54
C SER A 127 -23.88 -8.96 31.91
N ALA A 128 -23.61 -7.67 31.63
CA ALA A 128 -24.28 -6.47 31.07
C ALA A 128 -24.40 -5.31 32.08
N VAL A 129 -24.30 -4.05 31.60
CA VAL A 129 -24.27 -2.78 32.39
C VAL A 129 -22.93 -2.63 33.16
N HIS A 130 -22.23 -1.49 33.24
CA HIS A 130 -22.60 -0.06 33.15
C HIS A 130 -21.46 0.79 32.54
N TRP A 131 -21.76 2.01 32.09
CA TRP A 131 -20.74 3.08 31.98
C TRP A 131 -20.55 3.72 33.35
N VAL A 132 -19.31 3.98 33.77
CA VAL A 132 -19.03 4.87 34.92
C VAL A 132 -17.93 5.86 34.52
N GLU A 133 -18.33 7.12 34.53
CA GLU A 133 -17.54 8.30 34.28
C GLU A 133 -16.63 8.61 35.48
N TYR A 134 -15.35 8.91 35.23
CA TYR A 134 -14.45 9.48 36.23
C TYR A 134 -13.60 10.59 35.60
N GLY A 135 -14.12 11.81 35.66
CA GLY A 135 -13.32 13.01 35.36
C GLY A 135 -12.35 13.31 36.51
N SER A 136 -11.15 13.75 36.17
CA SER A 136 -10.25 14.43 37.10
C SER A 136 -9.84 15.77 36.50
N GLN A 137 -10.06 16.86 37.24
CA GLN A 137 -9.70 18.22 36.83
C GLN A 137 -8.32 18.61 37.35
N HIS A 138 -7.84 19.78 36.90
CA HIS A 138 -6.64 20.50 37.34
C HIS A 138 -5.31 19.92 36.82
N SER A 139 -4.33 20.75 36.44
CA SER A 139 -4.37 22.21 36.19
C SER A 139 -3.19 22.64 35.33
N VAL A 140 -3.39 23.67 34.49
CA VAL A 140 -2.29 24.38 33.82
C VAL A 140 -1.45 25.10 34.86
N ILE A 141 -0.15 24.84 34.88
CA ILE A 141 0.87 25.74 35.44
C ILE A 141 1.98 25.84 34.39
N ASP A 142 2.21 27.06 33.91
CA ASP A 142 3.32 27.43 33.02
C ASP A 142 4.53 27.85 33.88
N VAL A 143 5.70 27.27 33.61
CA VAL A 143 6.99 27.73 34.15
C VAL A 143 8.07 27.57 33.07
N ASN A 144 8.16 28.56 32.19
CA ASN A 144 9.43 28.87 31.53
C ASN A 144 10.36 29.64 32.47
N HIS A 145 11.67 29.57 32.19
CA HIS A 145 12.79 30.19 32.92
C HIS A 145 13.12 29.61 34.31
N LEU A 146 14.23 28.87 34.40
CA LEU A 146 15.49 29.41 34.95
C LEU A 146 16.68 28.45 34.76
N SER A 147 17.88 28.97 35.06
CA SER A 147 19.19 28.28 35.13
C SER A 147 19.89 27.94 33.80
N SER A 148 20.66 28.91 33.32
CA SER A 148 21.95 28.66 32.69
C SER A 148 23.05 28.44 33.76
N ASP A 149 24.22 27.97 33.30
CA ASP A 149 25.56 28.14 33.89
C ASP A 149 25.77 27.91 35.41
N LEU A 150 26.37 26.75 35.75
CA LEU A 150 27.48 26.60 36.72
C LEU A 150 27.79 25.10 36.95
N ASP A 151 29.02 24.67 36.65
CA ASP A 151 29.65 23.42 37.15
C ASP A 151 31.16 23.46 36.82
N ASP A 152 31.87 24.40 37.44
CA ASP A 152 33.35 24.41 37.56
C ASP A 152 33.73 24.12 39.02
N ASP A 153 34.89 23.48 39.22
CA ASP A 153 35.68 23.37 40.47
C ASP A 153 34.94 23.08 41.81
N LEU A 154 34.84 21.80 42.17
CA LEU A 154 34.88 21.36 43.58
C LEU A 154 35.72 20.09 43.79
N ASP A 155 37.04 20.28 43.93
CA ASP A 155 37.90 19.30 44.62
C ASP A 155 37.51 19.27 46.12
N GLY A 156 36.66 18.31 46.48
CA GLY A 156 35.99 18.21 47.78
C GLY A 156 36.58 17.13 48.71
N GLU A 157 37.49 17.58 49.57
CA GLU A 157 38.02 16.96 50.80
C GLU A 157 37.28 15.70 51.33
N ILE A 158 37.96 14.54 51.34
CA ILE A 158 37.44 13.30 51.96
C ILE A 158 37.60 13.39 53.48
N ASP A 159 36.55 13.86 54.16
CA ASP A 159 36.53 13.90 55.62
C ASP A 159 36.24 12.51 56.23
N LEU A 160 36.85 12.23 57.37
CA LEU A 160 36.78 10.95 58.08
C LEU A 160 35.76 11.02 59.21
N LEU A 161 34.82 10.07 59.26
CA LEU A 161 34.09 9.47 60.41
C LEU A 161 32.75 8.88 59.86
N ASP A 162 32.30 7.68 60.20
CA ASP A 162 32.17 7.16 61.56
C ASP A 162 32.16 5.61 61.59
N GLU A 163 32.82 5.01 62.58
CA GLU A 163 32.71 3.58 62.85
C GLU A 163 31.53 3.30 63.77
N LYS A 164 30.50 2.57 63.31
CA LYS A 164 29.80 1.50 64.06
C LYS A 164 28.58 0.92 63.31
N ARG A 165 28.70 -0.32 62.84
CA ARG A 165 27.82 -1.46 63.23
C ARG A 165 28.19 -2.75 62.50
N LEU A 166 28.65 -3.74 63.27
CA LEU A 166 28.64 -5.15 62.85
C LEU A 166 27.20 -5.68 62.92
N PRO A 167 26.72 -6.41 61.90
CA PRO A 167 25.75 -7.47 62.07
C PRO A 167 26.45 -8.84 62.20
N SER A 168 26.04 -9.59 63.21
CA SER A 168 26.51 -10.95 63.55
C SER A 168 26.50 -11.93 62.38
N THR A 169 27.54 -12.78 62.30
CA THR A 169 27.60 -13.95 61.41
C THR A 169 26.49 -14.95 61.73
N SER A 170 25.47 -15.05 60.87
CA SER A 170 24.42 -16.07 60.95
C SER A 170 24.53 -17.03 59.76
N ASN A 171 25.36 -18.07 59.91
CA ASN A 171 25.56 -19.10 58.89
C ASN A 171 24.42 -20.13 58.91
N ASN A 172 23.21 -19.73 58.51
CA ASN A 172 22.16 -20.63 58.01
C ASN A 172 21.01 -19.82 57.39
N VAL A 173 21.10 -19.56 56.09
CA VAL A 173 19.99 -19.06 55.26
C VAL A 173 19.91 -20.00 54.06
N LYS A 174 18.74 -20.59 53.82
CA LYS A 174 18.47 -21.37 52.61
C LYS A 174 18.44 -20.43 51.40
N PRO A 175 18.69 -20.90 50.17
CA PRO A 175 18.35 -20.12 48.99
C PRO A 175 16.82 -19.97 48.94
N ASP A 176 16.31 -18.76 49.21
CA ASP A 176 14.94 -18.40 48.89
C ASP A 176 14.86 -18.14 47.38
N ASP A 177 14.24 -19.05 46.64
CA ASP A 177 14.24 -19.05 45.17
C ASP A 177 13.46 -17.88 44.54
N ASP A 178 12.69 -17.12 45.33
CA ASP A 178 11.87 -15.99 44.88
C ASP A 178 12.62 -14.66 44.72
N MET A 179 13.93 -14.56 45.03
CA MET A 179 14.69 -13.33 44.72
C MET A 179 14.70 -13.06 43.21
N SER A 180 14.32 -11.85 42.78
CA SER A 180 14.27 -11.51 41.36
C SER A 180 15.67 -11.49 40.73
N ALA A 181 15.74 -11.59 39.40
CA ALA A 181 16.99 -11.47 38.66
C ALA A 181 17.68 -10.10 38.90
N SER A 182 16.91 -9.05 39.17
CA SER A 182 17.43 -7.72 39.51
C SER A 182 18.16 -7.73 40.86
N ASP A 183 17.54 -8.31 41.90
CA ASP A 183 18.10 -8.33 43.25
C ASP A 183 19.34 -9.23 43.34
N ARG A 184 19.34 -10.34 42.59
CA ARG A 184 20.53 -11.18 42.39
C ARG A 184 21.67 -10.37 41.74
N LEU A 185 21.37 -9.58 40.70
CA LEU A 185 22.37 -8.74 40.01
C LEU A 185 22.90 -7.59 40.88
N ILE A 186 22.03 -6.93 41.67
CA ILE A 186 22.42 -5.90 42.64
C ILE A 186 23.34 -6.50 43.70
N THR A 187 22.98 -7.66 44.26
CA THR A 187 23.80 -8.42 45.22
C THR A 187 25.16 -8.81 44.63
N TYR A 188 25.20 -9.21 43.36
CA TYR A 188 26.45 -9.55 42.67
C TYR A 188 27.34 -8.31 42.46
N LYS A 189 26.76 -7.18 42.05
CA LYS A 189 27.47 -5.89 41.89
C LYS A 189 28.04 -5.37 43.21
N ALA A 190 27.32 -5.55 44.33
CA ALA A 190 27.83 -5.23 45.67
C ALA A 190 29.05 -6.09 46.03
N ARG A 191 28.91 -7.42 45.98
CA ARG A 191 30.02 -8.36 46.29
C ARG A 191 31.25 -8.15 45.40
N TYR A 192 31.05 -7.85 44.12
CA TYR A 192 32.16 -7.54 43.20
C TYR A 192 32.88 -6.23 43.61
N ARG A 193 32.13 -5.20 44.01
CA ARG A 193 32.71 -3.94 44.53
C ARG A 193 33.54 -4.19 45.79
N ASP A 194 33.04 -5.00 46.73
CA ASP A 194 33.75 -5.34 47.96
C ASP A 194 35.07 -6.09 47.68
N VAL A 195 35.06 -7.05 46.75
CA VAL A 195 36.27 -7.77 46.30
C VAL A 195 37.28 -6.80 45.65
N VAL A 196 36.83 -5.86 44.82
CA VAL A 196 37.71 -4.84 44.22
C VAL A 196 38.32 -3.92 45.29
N HIS A 197 37.57 -3.53 46.34
CA HIS A 197 38.13 -2.76 47.44
C HIS A 197 39.13 -3.56 48.29
N ALA A 198 38.88 -4.85 48.53
CA ALA A 198 39.81 -5.73 49.24
C ALA A 198 41.13 -5.92 48.46
N LEU A 199 41.05 -6.11 47.14
CA LEU A 199 42.22 -6.23 46.27
C LEU A 199 43.04 -4.92 46.19
N ARG A 200 42.40 -3.75 46.23
CA ARG A 200 43.11 -2.46 46.33
C ARG A 200 43.87 -2.35 47.64
N ARG A 201 43.22 -2.60 48.78
CA ARG A 201 43.87 -2.57 50.11
C ARG A 201 45.09 -3.48 50.17
N LEU A 202 44.95 -4.74 49.74
CA LEU A 202 46.06 -5.70 49.71
C LEU A 202 47.24 -5.23 48.83
N ASN A 203 46.96 -4.57 47.70
CA ASN A 203 47.99 -4.00 46.84
C ASN A 203 48.70 -2.79 47.47
N ASP A 204 47.96 -1.94 48.20
CA ASP A 204 48.52 -0.80 48.92
C ASP A 204 49.35 -1.24 50.15
N ASP A 205 48.90 -2.28 50.87
CA ASP A 205 49.66 -2.95 51.94
C ASP A 205 50.98 -3.52 51.39
N HIS A 206 50.94 -4.26 50.28
CA HIS A 206 52.15 -4.74 49.59
C HIS A 206 53.06 -3.60 49.10
N ARG A 207 52.51 -2.43 48.75
CA ARG A 207 53.30 -1.24 48.39
C ARG A 207 54.01 -0.65 49.61
N LEU A 208 53.36 -0.66 50.77
CA LEU A 208 53.94 -0.23 52.05
C LEU A 208 55.06 -1.19 52.50
N ASP A 209 54.81 -2.50 52.48
CA ASP A 209 55.82 -3.53 52.79
C ASP A 209 57.07 -3.38 51.92
N ARG A 210 56.87 -3.21 50.60
CA ARG A 210 57.98 -3.03 49.65
C ARG A 210 58.82 -1.79 49.95
N SER A 211 58.19 -0.69 50.37
CA SER A 211 58.87 0.53 50.82
C SER A 211 59.71 0.30 52.09
N GLN A 212 59.15 -0.40 53.09
CA GLN A 212 59.90 -0.77 54.30
C GLN A 212 61.09 -1.69 54.00
N LEU A 213 60.92 -2.63 53.07
CA LEU A 213 61.95 -3.58 52.67
C LEU A 213 63.07 -2.88 51.88
N GLU A 214 62.74 -1.93 51.01
CA GLU A 214 63.72 -1.07 50.32
C GLU A 214 64.49 -0.17 51.30
N SER A 215 63.82 0.36 52.33
CA SER A 215 64.47 1.12 53.40
C SER A 215 65.50 0.28 54.18
N LYS A 216 65.11 -0.92 54.66
CA LYS A 216 66.03 -1.87 55.29
C LYS A 216 67.17 -2.31 54.37
N THR A 217 66.92 -2.42 53.06
CA THR A 217 67.96 -2.76 52.08
C THR A 217 69.00 -1.65 51.97
N LYS A 218 68.57 -0.37 51.99
CA LYS A 218 69.48 0.79 52.02
C LYS A 218 70.28 0.86 53.33
N GLU A 219 69.64 0.59 54.45
CA GLU A 219 70.29 0.52 55.77
C GLU A 219 71.39 -0.55 55.82
N LEU A 220 71.08 -1.79 55.42
CA LEU A 220 72.06 -2.89 55.33
C LEU A 220 73.19 -2.58 54.35
N THR A 221 72.90 -1.91 53.24
CA THR A 221 73.93 -1.49 52.26
C THR A 221 74.88 -0.45 52.86
N ALA A 222 74.38 0.47 53.69
CA ALA A 222 75.21 1.41 54.43
C ALA A 222 76.09 0.70 55.49
N GLN A 223 75.52 -0.24 56.26
CA GLN A 223 76.27 -1.05 57.24
C GLN A 223 77.40 -1.87 56.57
N ILE A 224 77.12 -2.51 55.44
CA ILE A 224 78.12 -3.25 54.63
C ILE A 224 79.21 -2.31 54.11
N SER A 225 78.88 -1.06 53.78
CA SER A 225 79.85 -0.07 53.30
C SER A 225 80.78 0.39 54.42
N ALA A 226 80.24 0.68 55.61
CA ALA A 226 81.04 1.02 56.79
C ALA A 226 82.01 -0.12 57.18
N LEU A 227 81.54 -1.37 57.22
CA LEU A 227 82.39 -2.54 57.50
C LEU A 227 83.51 -2.75 56.47
N LYS A 228 83.27 -2.42 55.19
CA LYS A 228 84.32 -2.44 54.15
C LYS A 228 85.38 -1.35 54.38
N GLU A 229 84.97 -0.18 54.87
CA GLU A 229 85.86 0.95 55.18
C GLU A 229 86.70 0.68 56.44
N GLU A 230 86.11 0.11 57.49
CA GLU A 230 86.86 -0.40 58.66
C GLU A 230 87.91 -1.45 58.25
N LEU A 231 87.51 -2.43 57.42
CA LEU A 231 88.43 -3.48 56.93
C LEU A 231 89.55 -2.89 56.05
N HIS A 232 89.26 -1.86 55.25
CA HIS A 232 90.29 -1.12 54.51
C HIS A 232 91.28 -0.42 55.46
N ASN A 233 90.78 0.25 56.51
CA ASN A 233 91.62 0.93 57.50
C ASN A 233 92.51 -0.04 58.30
N VAL A 234 92.00 -1.21 58.69
CA VAL A 234 92.82 -2.28 59.30
C VAL A 234 93.91 -2.77 58.34
N ARG A 235 93.60 -2.87 57.04
CA ARG A 235 94.56 -3.29 56.01
C ARG A 235 95.66 -2.24 55.77
N GLN A 236 95.33 -0.95 55.86
CA GLN A 236 96.31 0.16 55.84
C GLN A 236 97.25 0.12 57.06
N GLN A 237 96.73 -0.20 58.26
CA GLN A 237 97.53 -0.35 59.49
C GLN A 237 98.50 -1.54 59.42
N LEU A 238 98.11 -2.65 58.78
CA LEU A 238 99.00 -3.79 58.54
C LEU A 238 100.09 -3.51 57.49
N LEU A 239 99.79 -2.71 56.45
CA LEU A 239 100.78 -2.33 55.42
C LEU A 239 101.82 -1.32 55.93
N THR A 240 101.48 -0.52 56.94
CA THR A 240 102.38 0.47 57.55
C THR A 240 103.26 -0.10 58.68
N THR A 241 102.94 -1.28 59.22
CA THR A 241 103.69 -1.91 60.32
C THR A 241 104.72 -2.96 59.89
N ASN A 242 104.71 -3.42 58.64
CA ASN A 242 105.49 -4.58 58.19
C ASN A 242 106.61 -4.27 57.16
N ASN A 243 107.18 -3.04 57.19
CA ASN A 243 108.17 -2.56 56.21
C ASN A 243 109.49 -2.06 56.86
N SER A 244 109.85 -2.58 58.04
CA SER A 244 111.03 -2.12 58.81
C SER A 244 111.92 -3.25 59.35
N ALA A 245 112.05 -4.38 58.63
CA ALA A 245 112.97 -5.46 59.01
C ALA A 245 113.55 -6.26 57.83
N ILE A 246 114.78 -6.74 58.01
CA ILE A 246 115.47 -7.82 57.26
C ILE A 246 115.80 -7.58 55.77
N ASN A 247 116.83 -6.76 55.56
CA ASN A 247 117.99 -7.08 54.70
C ASN A 247 119.23 -6.55 55.47
N SER A 248 120.42 -7.16 55.43
CA SER A 248 120.90 -8.37 54.74
C SER A 248 122.22 -8.81 55.38
N ASP A 249 122.52 -10.11 55.48
CA ASP A 249 123.91 -10.57 55.72
C ASP A 249 124.13 -12.03 55.30
N SER A 250 125.21 -12.32 54.55
CA SER A 250 125.59 -13.69 54.14
C SER A 250 126.96 -13.78 53.46
N GLU A 251 128.01 -14.06 54.23
CA GLU A 251 129.28 -14.69 53.81
C GLU A 251 130.00 -15.24 55.07
N ARG A 252 130.88 -16.24 55.10
CA ARG A 252 131.13 -17.48 54.33
C ARG A 252 132.46 -18.06 54.91
N LYS A 253 132.46 -19.34 55.28
CA LYS A 253 133.61 -20.30 55.32
C LYS A 253 134.57 -20.44 56.55
N SER A 254 134.92 -21.73 56.74
CA SER A 254 136.23 -22.33 57.09
C SER A 254 136.79 -22.38 58.54
N ASN A 255 136.58 -23.56 59.15
CA ASN A 255 137.60 -24.54 59.59
C ASN A 255 138.61 -24.27 60.74
N SER A 256 138.63 -25.26 61.64
CA SER A 256 139.79 -26.04 62.15
C SER A 256 140.39 -25.80 63.56
N SER A 257 140.21 -26.85 64.39
CA SER A 257 141.15 -27.46 65.36
C SER A 257 141.75 -26.69 66.56
N SER A 258 141.54 -27.28 67.74
CA SER A 258 142.29 -27.14 69.00
C SER A 258 142.69 -28.57 69.46
N PRO A 259 143.83 -28.82 70.15
CA PRO A 259 143.80 -28.94 71.62
C PRO A 259 145.13 -28.59 72.35
N HIS A 260 145.33 -29.12 73.57
CA HIS A 260 146.17 -28.59 74.66
C HIS A 260 147.42 -29.41 75.08
N GLN A 261 148.42 -28.69 75.61
CA GLN A 261 149.22 -28.93 76.84
C GLN A 261 150.24 -30.11 77.03
N SER A 262 151.49 -29.69 77.35
CA SER A 262 152.32 -30.02 78.53
C SER A 262 153.05 -31.38 78.75
N ASN A 263 154.40 -31.27 78.79
CA ASN A 263 155.35 -31.68 79.86
C ASN A 263 155.72 -33.14 80.24
N LYS A 264 157.05 -33.27 80.48
CA LYS A 264 157.82 -34.10 81.46
C LYS A 264 158.10 -35.61 81.27
N GLN A 265 159.35 -35.87 80.89
CA GLN A 265 160.42 -36.55 81.67
C GLN A 265 160.26 -38.01 82.18
N THR A 266 160.99 -38.90 81.48
CA THR A 266 161.98 -39.88 82.02
C THR A 266 161.62 -40.90 83.11
N SER A 267 161.22 -42.11 82.67
CA SER A 267 161.67 -43.39 83.24
C SER A 267 161.74 -44.53 82.20
N LYS A 268 161.91 -44.19 80.91
CA LYS A 268 161.90 -45.16 79.80
C LYS A 268 163.00 -46.22 79.94
N ILE A 269 162.61 -47.49 79.97
CA ILE A 269 163.04 -48.56 79.04
C ILE A 269 162.46 -49.90 79.50
N LYS A 270 162.43 -50.18 80.81
CA LYS A 270 162.00 -51.49 81.35
C LYS A 270 160.48 -51.73 81.29
N ASP A 271 159.67 -50.66 81.26
CA ASP A 271 158.21 -50.76 81.09
C ASP A 271 157.77 -51.01 79.65
N LEU A 272 158.64 -50.79 78.65
CA LEU A 272 158.27 -50.86 77.22
C LEU A 272 157.93 -52.29 76.77
N GLU A 273 158.49 -53.31 77.38
CA GLU A 273 158.22 -54.72 77.03
C GLU A 273 156.83 -55.16 77.53
N ASN A 274 156.46 -54.77 78.75
CA ASN A 274 155.08 -54.90 79.25
C ASN A 274 154.09 -54.01 78.48
N LEU A 275 154.53 -52.84 78.00
CA LEU A 275 153.72 -51.98 77.14
C LEU A 275 153.44 -52.67 75.80
N MET A 276 154.40 -53.34 75.17
CA MET A 276 154.18 -54.04 73.90
C MET A 276 153.13 -55.16 74.01
N ALA A 277 153.09 -55.90 75.12
CA ALA A 277 152.04 -56.89 75.38
C ALA A 277 150.65 -56.23 75.42
N LYS A 278 150.48 -55.18 76.24
CA LYS A 278 149.22 -54.41 76.33
C LYS A 278 148.86 -53.71 75.01
N CYS A 279 149.84 -53.24 74.23
CA CYS A 279 149.62 -52.69 72.90
C CYS A 279 149.08 -53.73 71.91
N LYS A 280 149.46 -55.01 72.04
CA LYS A 280 148.99 -56.09 71.15
C LYS A 280 147.53 -56.49 71.45
N GLU A 281 147.12 -56.48 72.71
CA GLU A 281 145.71 -56.64 73.09
C GLU A 281 144.88 -55.40 72.76
N SER A 282 145.42 -54.21 73.03
CA SER A 282 144.82 -52.92 72.63
C SER A 282 144.62 -52.85 71.11
N LEU A 283 145.55 -53.36 70.30
CA LEU A 283 145.37 -53.48 68.84
C LEU A 283 144.23 -54.41 68.44
N LYS A 284 144.02 -55.53 69.15
CA LYS A 284 142.84 -56.40 68.92
C LYS A 284 141.54 -55.68 69.30
N ALA A 285 141.51 -55.00 70.44
CA ALA A 285 140.34 -54.22 70.87
C ALA A 285 140.04 -53.05 69.91
N LYS A 286 141.08 -52.33 69.46
CA LYS A 286 140.99 -51.27 68.44
C LYS A 286 140.50 -51.81 67.09
N ASN A 287 140.91 -53.01 66.66
CA ASN A 287 140.39 -53.63 65.45
C ASN A 287 138.93 -54.09 65.59
N ALA A 288 138.51 -54.56 66.76
CA ALA A 288 137.10 -54.83 67.03
C ALA A 288 136.26 -53.54 67.00
N GLN A 289 136.74 -52.46 67.64
CA GLN A 289 136.15 -51.12 67.57
C GLN A 289 136.10 -50.60 66.12
N LEU A 290 137.15 -50.79 65.32
CA LEU A 290 137.16 -50.42 63.90
C LEU A 290 136.12 -51.19 63.08
N LYS A 291 135.86 -52.46 63.40
CA LYS A 291 134.80 -53.24 62.74
C LYS A 291 133.40 -52.71 63.11
N ILE A 292 133.19 -52.36 64.38
CA ILE A 292 131.93 -51.74 64.85
C ILE A 292 131.74 -50.37 64.17
N LEU A 293 132.75 -49.50 64.22
CA LEU A 293 132.73 -48.18 63.58
C LEU A 293 132.52 -48.26 62.06
N LYS A 294 133.03 -49.30 61.39
CA LYS A 294 132.78 -49.52 59.96
C LYS A 294 131.36 -49.98 59.66
N ASN A 295 130.74 -50.79 60.53
CA ASN A 295 129.31 -51.10 60.42
C ASN A 295 128.46 -49.85 60.65
N GLN A 296 128.76 -49.06 61.68
CA GLN A 296 128.09 -47.79 61.97
C GLN A 296 128.25 -46.76 60.85
N LEU A 297 129.39 -46.75 60.15
CA LEU A 297 129.58 -45.91 58.97
C LEU A 297 128.67 -46.34 57.81
N ASN A 298 128.55 -47.65 57.55
CA ASN A 298 127.62 -48.17 56.55
C ASN A 298 126.14 -47.88 56.91
N GLU A 299 125.80 -47.85 58.21
CA GLU A 299 124.47 -47.44 58.69
C GLU A 299 124.25 -45.93 58.45
N VAL A 300 125.25 -45.08 58.73
CA VAL A 300 125.19 -43.63 58.43
C VAL A 300 125.08 -43.35 56.93
N ASP A 301 125.73 -44.14 56.07
CA ASP A 301 125.59 -43.97 54.62
C ASP A 301 124.20 -44.42 54.13
N LYS A 302 123.61 -45.51 54.67
CA LYS A 302 122.19 -45.86 54.44
C LYS A 302 121.22 -44.76 54.90
N PHE A 303 121.44 -44.18 56.07
CA PHE A 303 120.65 -43.05 56.55
C PHE A 303 120.83 -41.81 55.65
N ARG A 304 121.97 -41.64 54.96
CA ARG A 304 122.14 -40.60 53.94
C ARG A 304 121.32 -40.91 52.69
N GLU A 305 121.37 -42.14 52.18
CA GLU A 305 120.56 -42.59 51.03
C GLU A 305 119.07 -42.36 51.28
N GLN A 306 118.54 -42.82 52.42
CA GLN A 306 117.15 -42.57 52.85
C GLN A 306 116.84 -41.07 53.01
N MET A 307 117.79 -40.28 53.51
CA MET A 307 117.59 -38.84 53.67
C MET A 307 117.64 -38.09 52.33
N ASP A 308 118.32 -38.61 51.30
CA ASP A 308 118.32 -38.03 49.96
C ASP A 308 117.10 -38.49 49.13
N GLU A 309 116.62 -39.72 49.34
CA GLU A 309 115.33 -40.23 48.85
C GLU A 309 114.16 -39.38 49.40
N LEU A 310 114.08 -39.19 50.72
CA LEU A 310 113.08 -38.32 51.36
C LEU A 310 113.15 -36.85 50.91
N LYS A 311 114.32 -36.36 50.45
CA LYS A 311 114.45 -35.02 49.84
C LYS A 311 113.87 -34.99 48.41
N SER A 312 113.96 -36.10 47.67
CA SER A 312 113.32 -36.24 46.36
C SER A 312 111.80 -36.26 46.51
N ASP A 313 111.28 -37.12 47.38
CA ASP A 313 109.84 -37.22 47.67
C ASP A 313 109.24 -35.89 48.11
N LEU A 314 109.91 -35.17 49.02
CA LEU A 314 109.46 -33.86 49.51
C LEU A 314 109.47 -32.80 48.39
N LYS A 315 110.42 -32.89 47.44
CA LYS A 315 110.48 -32.03 46.26
C LYS A 315 109.37 -32.35 45.26
N GLU A 316 109.10 -33.63 45.00
CA GLU A 316 108.02 -34.06 44.11
C GLU A 316 106.64 -33.73 44.70
N LEU A 317 106.43 -33.99 45.99
CA LEU A 317 105.22 -33.60 46.72
C LEU A 317 105.00 -32.07 46.69
N LYS A 318 106.08 -31.28 46.82
CA LYS A 318 106.01 -29.81 46.68
C LYS A 318 105.57 -29.41 45.26
N ASN A 319 106.19 -29.99 44.22
CA ASN A 319 105.84 -29.71 42.82
C ASN A 319 104.38 -30.11 42.51
N ALA A 320 103.92 -31.24 43.04
CA ALA A 320 102.54 -31.70 42.92
C ALA A 320 101.56 -30.74 43.62
N HIS A 321 101.87 -30.30 44.84
CA HIS A 321 101.08 -29.29 45.56
C HIS A 321 101.02 -27.96 44.82
N GLU A 322 102.14 -27.50 44.25
CA GLU A 322 102.21 -26.26 43.46
C GLU A 322 101.37 -26.36 42.17
N THR A 323 101.45 -27.49 41.47
CA THR A 323 100.62 -27.80 40.28
C THR A 323 99.13 -27.86 40.62
N TRP A 324 98.77 -28.50 41.73
CA TRP A 324 97.39 -28.58 42.23
C TRP A 324 96.85 -27.20 42.65
N THR A 325 97.69 -26.38 43.29
CA THR A 325 97.35 -24.99 43.66
C THR A 325 97.08 -24.13 42.44
N LEU A 326 97.89 -24.26 41.37
CA LEU A 326 97.67 -23.57 40.10
C LEU A 326 96.39 -24.04 39.40
N SER A 327 96.11 -25.35 39.41
CA SER A 327 94.87 -25.92 38.87
C SER A 327 93.61 -25.39 39.59
N ILE A 328 93.65 -25.27 40.92
CA ILE A 328 92.57 -24.65 41.70
C ILE A 328 92.44 -23.15 41.39
N ALA A 329 93.55 -22.42 41.26
CA ALA A 329 93.52 -21.01 40.91
C ALA A 329 92.88 -20.77 39.53
N GLU A 330 93.21 -21.60 38.54
CA GLU A 330 92.64 -21.52 37.19
C GLU A 330 91.17 -21.96 37.14
N SER A 331 90.81 -23.07 37.82
CA SER A 331 89.40 -23.49 37.96
C SER A 331 88.55 -22.39 38.61
N LYS A 332 89.07 -21.74 39.66
CA LYS A 332 88.43 -20.59 40.30
C LYS A 332 88.33 -19.37 39.35
N ARG A 333 89.34 -19.12 38.51
CA ARG A 333 89.31 -18.05 37.50
C ARG A 333 88.20 -18.29 36.47
N VAL A 334 88.06 -19.52 35.98
CA VAL A 334 87.00 -19.91 35.03
C VAL A 334 85.62 -19.76 35.67
N MET A 335 85.39 -20.28 36.89
CA MET A 335 84.11 -20.13 37.58
C MET A 335 83.74 -18.67 37.86
N HIS A 336 84.71 -17.80 38.15
CA HIS A 336 84.44 -16.37 38.28
C HIS A 336 84.05 -15.71 36.94
N GLN A 337 84.69 -16.09 35.83
CA GLN A 337 84.29 -15.61 34.50
C GLN A 337 82.88 -16.06 34.14
N GLU A 338 82.53 -17.34 34.33
CA GLU A 338 81.18 -17.86 34.08
C GLU A 338 80.11 -17.12 34.90
N ILE A 339 80.41 -16.79 36.16
CA ILE A 339 79.51 -15.99 37.01
C ILE A 339 79.36 -14.55 36.50
N GLU A 340 80.45 -13.93 36.03
CA GLU A 340 80.42 -12.55 35.50
C GLU A 340 79.69 -12.48 34.15
N ASP A 341 79.93 -13.44 33.26
CA ASP A 341 79.22 -13.61 31.99
C ASP A 341 77.72 -13.82 32.24
N LYS A 342 77.33 -14.71 33.18
CA LYS A 342 75.92 -14.94 33.53
C LYS A 342 75.26 -13.77 34.25
N ASN A 343 76.00 -12.94 34.99
CA ASN A 343 75.48 -11.68 35.50
C ASN A 343 75.22 -10.67 34.35
N SER A 344 76.06 -10.65 33.31
CA SER A 344 75.84 -9.79 32.13
C SER A 344 74.59 -10.20 31.32
N GLU A 345 74.37 -11.51 31.12
CA GLU A 345 73.13 -12.05 30.56
C GLU A 345 71.93 -11.64 31.41
N MET A 346 72.03 -11.75 32.73
CA MET A 346 70.94 -11.41 33.65
C MET A 346 70.56 -9.92 33.61
N GLU A 347 71.53 -9.00 33.50
CA GLU A 347 71.25 -7.56 33.34
C GLU A 347 70.71 -7.22 31.94
N THR A 348 71.09 -7.97 30.91
CA THR A 348 70.47 -7.86 29.57
C THR A 348 69.00 -8.28 29.61
N ILE A 349 68.69 -9.42 30.25
CA ILE A 349 67.32 -9.90 30.43
C ILE A 349 66.49 -8.93 31.29
N LYS A 350 67.04 -8.41 32.39
CA LYS A 350 66.40 -7.36 33.21
C LYS A 350 66.10 -6.10 32.41
N SER A 351 66.96 -5.73 31.45
CA SER A 351 66.77 -4.56 30.59
C SER A 351 65.68 -4.79 29.55
N GLN A 352 65.67 -5.96 28.90
CA GLN A 352 64.59 -6.39 27.99
C GLN A 352 63.23 -6.47 28.72
N LEU A 353 63.21 -6.96 29.96
CA LEU A 353 61.99 -7.04 30.78
C LEU A 353 61.44 -5.64 31.12
N LYS A 354 62.32 -4.68 31.48
CA LYS A 354 61.94 -3.27 31.70
C LYS A 354 61.35 -2.65 30.44
N GLU A 355 61.97 -2.88 29.28
CA GLU A 355 61.49 -2.35 28.00
C GLU A 355 60.13 -2.96 27.61
N CYS A 356 59.98 -4.28 27.72
CA CYS A 356 58.72 -4.97 27.43
C CYS A 356 57.58 -4.46 28.33
N ASN A 357 57.84 -4.28 29.63
CA ASN A 357 56.86 -3.72 30.57
C ASN A 357 56.53 -2.25 30.25
N HIS A 358 57.48 -1.45 29.77
CA HIS A 358 57.22 -0.09 29.29
C HIS A 358 56.33 -0.08 28.03
N ARG A 359 56.61 -0.95 27.05
CA ARG A 359 55.75 -1.12 25.86
C ARG A 359 54.33 -1.56 26.24
N LEU A 360 54.18 -2.45 27.22
CA LEU A 360 52.88 -2.92 27.71
C LEU A 360 52.09 -1.81 28.42
N LEU A 361 52.75 -0.96 29.22
CA LEU A 361 52.14 0.23 29.81
C LEU A 361 51.72 1.25 28.73
N GLN A 362 52.53 1.45 27.70
CA GLN A 362 52.20 2.30 26.56
C GLN A 362 50.99 1.77 25.77
N GLN A 363 50.95 0.46 25.48
CA GLN A 363 49.80 -0.19 24.85
C GLN A 363 48.52 -0.05 25.71
N LYS A 364 48.62 -0.21 27.03
CA LYS A 364 47.49 -0.01 27.94
C LYS A 364 46.96 1.43 27.91
N SER A 365 47.85 2.44 27.88
CA SER A 365 47.44 3.84 27.71
C SER A 365 46.76 4.07 26.35
N ASN A 366 47.30 3.51 25.27
CA ASN A 366 46.68 3.59 23.94
C ASN A 366 45.28 2.95 23.91
N ILE A 367 45.08 1.80 24.57
CA ILE A 367 43.76 1.16 24.71
C ILE A 367 42.80 2.07 25.45
N GLN A 368 43.18 2.64 26.61
CA GLN A 368 42.31 3.56 27.36
C GLN A 368 41.95 4.82 26.58
N ASN A 369 42.86 5.34 25.75
CA ASN A 369 42.58 6.45 24.83
C ASN A 369 41.58 6.06 23.73
N LEU A 370 41.69 4.85 23.17
CA LEU A 370 40.77 4.32 22.17
C LEU A 370 39.38 4.01 22.78
N GLU A 371 39.31 3.44 23.97
CA GLU A 371 38.07 3.24 24.74
C GLU A 371 37.36 4.58 24.99
N SER A 372 38.10 5.59 25.44
CA SER A 372 37.58 6.95 25.67
C SER A 372 37.05 7.58 24.38
N ARG A 373 37.77 7.40 23.25
CA ARG A 373 37.33 7.91 21.94
C ARG A 373 36.10 7.16 21.40
N LEU A 374 36.02 5.85 21.64
CA LEU A 374 34.85 5.02 21.28
C LEU A 374 33.59 5.45 22.04
N VAL A 375 33.71 5.70 23.36
CA VAL A 375 32.61 6.21 24.18
C VAL A 375 32.18 7.60 23.70
N SER A 376 33.12 8.49 23.40
CA SER A 376 32.84 9.83 22.85
C SER A 376 32.13 9.77 21.50
N MET A 377 32.60 8.94 20.55
CA MET A 377 31.92 8.73 19.26
C MET A 377 30.52 8.12 19.41
N SER A 378 30.36 7.15 20.31
CA SER A 378 29.05 6.54 20.60
C SER A 378 28.04 7.57 21.13
N ALA A 379 28.47 8.44 22.05
CA ALA A 379 27.65 9.54 22.54
C ALA A 379 27.32 10.59 21.45
N ALA A 380 28.26 10.88 20.54
CA ALA A 380 28.04 11.78 19.41
C ALA A 380 26.99 11.21 18.44
N HIS A 381 27.12 9.95 18.01
CA HIS A 381 26.16 9.30 17.12
C HIS A 381 24.79 9.10 17.78
N GLN A 382 24.71 8.88 19.09
CA GLN A 382 23.43 8.84 19.79
C GLN A 382 22.73 10.21 19.77
N LYS A 383 23.46 11.30 20.03
CA LYS A 383 22.94 12.68 19.96
C LYS A 383 22.51 13.07 18.54
N GLU A 384 23.28 12.67 17.53
CA GLU A 384 22.97 12.82 16.10
C GLU A 384 21.68 12.07 15.74
N ARG A 385 21.55 10.81 16.16
CA ARG A 385 20.34 9.99 15.97
C ARG A 385 19.12 10.60 16.64
N GLU A 386 19.25 11.12 17.85
CA GLU A 386 18.18 11.85 18.56
C GLU A 386 17.77 13.13 17.82
N SER A 387 18.73 13.87 17.25
CA SER A 387 18.46 15.04 16.40
C SER A 387 17.67 14.65 15.14
N LEU A 388 18.12 13.61 14.42
CA LEU A 388 17.44 13.11 13.22
C LEU A 388 16.04 12.57 13.52
N ILE A 389 15.83 11.89 14.65
CA ILE A 389 14.48 11.45 15.08
C ILE A 389 13.58 12.66 15.36
N LYS A 390 14.11 13.72 15.99
CA LYS A 390 13.35 14.94 16.27
C LYS A 390 13.01 15.71 14.99
N GLU A 391 13.94 15.80 14.05
CA GLU A 391 13.74 16.43 12.75
C GLU A 391 12.73 15.65 11.89
N LEU A 392 12.88 14.33 11.76
CA LEU A 392 11.93 13.45 11.07
C LEU A 392 10.51 13.60 11.66
N THR A 393 10.41 13.68 12.99
CA THR A 393 9.13 13.88 13.70
C THR A 393 8.52 15.24 13.37
N ASN A 394 9.30 16.32 13.40
CA ASN A 394 8.86 17.66 13.07
C ASN A 394 8.41 17.78 11.60
N THR A 395 9.16 17.18 10.68
CA THR A 395 8.84 17.14 9.24
C THR A 395 7.57 16.32 8.98
N LYS A 396 7.43 15.14 9.58
CA LYS A 396 6.22 14.32 9.50
C LYS A 396 4.99 15.08 10.02
N ASN A 397 5.08 15.70 11.19
CA ASN A 397 3.98 16.49 11.76
C ASN A 397 3.64 17.71 10.87
N SER A 398 4.65 18.35 10.28
CA SER A 398 4.45 19.46 9.34
C SER A 398 3.78 19.01 8.04
N ALA A 399 4.09 17.81 7.53
CA ALA A 399 3.43 17.23 6.37
C ALA A 399 1.96 16.84 6.67
N ILE A 400 1.70 16.19 7.81
CA ILE A 400 0.34 15.86 8.28
C ILE A 400 -0.51 17.12 8.40
N ASN A 401 0.00 18.18 9.05
CA ASN A 401 -0.73 19.44 9.20
C ASN A 401 -1.02 20.14 7.85
N ARG A 402 -0.15 19.98 6.84
CA ARG A 402 -0.40 20.48 5.48
C ARG A 402 -1.49 19.68 4.78
N LEU A 403 -1.44 18.35 4.83
CA LEU A 403 -2.44 17.47 4.22
C LEU A 403 -3.81 17.67 4.86
N GLN A 404 -3.90 17.72 6.20
CA GLN A 404 -5.15 18.02 6.91
C GLN A 404 -5.77 19.34 6.46
N LYS A 405 -4.96 20.41 6.35
CA LYS A 405 -5.42 21.71 5.86
C LYS A 405 -5.80 21.70 4.37
N GLN A 406 -5.17 20.87 3.56
CA GLN A 406 -5.54 20.67 2.15
C GLN A 406 -6.90 19.96 2.04
N HIS A 407 -7.13 18.91 2.83
CA HIS A 407 -8.41 18.19 2.86
C HIS A 407 -9.54 19.09 3.39
N GLU A 408 -9.28 19.91 4.42
CA GLU A 408 -10.22 20.93 4.92
C GLU A 408 -10.61 21.94 3.83
N LEU A 409 -9.63 22.43 3.04
CA LEU A 409 -9.88 23.31 1.89
C LEU A 409 -10.58 22.61 0.71
N GLN A 410 -10.38 21.31 0.51
CA GLN A 410 -11.11 20.52 -0.49
C GLN A 410 -12.57 20.29 -0.09
N LEU A 411 -12.81 19.95 1.19
CA LEU A 411 -14.16 19.79 1.74
C LEU A 411 -14.97 21.08 1.64
N GLU A 412 -14.39 22.23 2.00
CA GLU A 412 -15.10 23.51 1.93
C GLU A 412 -15.35 23.97 0.47
N ARG A 413 -14.51 23.57 -0.50
CA ARG A 413 -14.80 23.74 -1.94
C ARG A 413 -15.98 22.88 -2.39
N VAL A 414 -15.94 21.57 -2.12
CA VAL A 414 -17.03 20.64 -2.48
C VAL A 414 -18.34 21.09 -1.86
N LYS A 415 -18.33 21.53 -0.59
CA LYS A 415 -19.48 22.12 0.09
C LYS A 415 -19.98 23.39 -0.62
N LEU A 416 -19.11 24.32 -0.98
CA LEU A 416 -19.49 25.54 -1.71
C LEU A 416 -20.09 25.24 -3.09
N ASP A 417 -19.60 24.22 -3.79
CA ASP A 417 -20.11 23.81 -5.11
C ASP A 417 -21.44 23.03 -5.00
N LEU A 418 -21.63 22.26 -3.92
CA LEU A 418 -22.94 21.71 -3.54
C LEU A 418 -23.94 22.82 -3.17
N GLU A 419 -23.53 23.85 -2.43
CA GLU A 419 -24.38 25.00 -2.12
C GLU A 419 -24.81 25.76 -3.40
N LYS A 420 -23.92 25.93 -4.40
CA LYS A 420 -24.25 26.50 -5.71
C LYS A 420 -25.25 25.65 -6.50
N THR A 421 -25.02 24.33 -6.59
CA THR A 421 -25.91 23.43 -7.36
C THR A 421 -27.30 23.34 -6.71
N ILE A 422 -27.37 23.33 -5.37
CA ILE A 422 -28.62 23.45 -4.63
C ILE A 422 -29.35 24.77 -4.96
N GLU A 423 -28.65 25.90 -5.07
CA GLU A 423 -29.28 27.18 -5.42
C GLU A 423 -29.74 27.24 -6.89
N SER A 424 -28.99 26.64 -7.82
CA SER A 424 -29.41 26.47 -9.22
C SER A 424 -30.70 25.65 -9.32
N LEU A 425 -30.76 24.51 -8.63
CA LEU A 425 -31.94 23.64 -8.62
C LEU A 425 -33.17 24.34 -8.00
N LYS A 426 -33.00 25.18 -6.97
CA LYS A 426 -34.10 26.04 -6.47
C LYS A 426 -34.60 27.01 -7.53
N ALA A 427 -33.70 27.65 -8.29
CA ALA A 427 -34.08 28.57 -9.35
C ALA A 427 -34.82 27.85 -10.49
N GLU A 428 -34.37 26.66 -10.87
CA GLU A 428 -35.06 25.80 -11.85
C GLU A 428 -36.45 25.36 -11.36
N ILE A 429 -36.58 24.96 -10.09
CA ILE A 429 -37.88 24.63 -9.48
C ILE A 429 -38.84 25.82 -9.53
N LEU A 430 -38.39 27.03 -9.18
CA LEU A 430 -39.21 28.25 -9.27
C LEU A 430 -39.67 28.55 -10.71
N ILE A 431 -38.80 28.33 -11.71
CA ILE A 431 -39.16 28.46 -13.13
C ILE A 431 -40.19 27.40 -13.54
N ARG A 432 -40.06 26.15 -13.05
CA ARG A 432 -41.04 25.08 -13.29
C ARG A 432 -42.38 25.35 -12.63
N ASP A 433 -42.41 25.86 -11.39
CA ASP A 433 -43.64 26.26 -10.71
C ASP A 433 -44.36 27.39 -11.47
N GLU A 434 -43.62 28.37 -12.01
CA GLU A 434 -44.21 29.43 -12.83
C GLU A 434 -44.73 28.89 -14.19
N GLN A 435 -44.04 27.91 -14.80
CA GLN A 435 -44.55 27.22 -16.00
C GLN A 435 -45.84 26.45 -15.69
N ILE A 436 -45.91 25.75 -14.55
CA ILE A 436 -47.11 25.02 -14.10
C ILE A 436 -48.26 25.99 -13.82
N LEU A 437 -48.00 27.14 -13.20
CA LEU A 437 -48.99 28.19 -12.94
C LEU A 437 -49.55 28.76 -14.26
N ARG A 438 -48.67 29.07 -15.23
CA ARG A 438 -49.08 29.54 -16.58
C ARG A 438 -49.85 28.45 -17.35
N GLY A 439 -49.48 27.18 -17.20
CA GLY A 439 -50.22 26.04 -17.75
C GLY A 439 -51.63 25.94 -17.18
N GLY A 440 -51.79 26.06 -15.85
CA GLY A 440 -53.09 26.06 -15.18
C GLY A 440 -53.99 27.23 -15.60
N GLN A 441 -53.42 28.44 -15.76
CA GLN A 441 -54.15 29.59 -16.31
C GLN A 441 -54.61 29.35 -17.75
N ARG A 442 -53.77 28.76 -18.60
CA ARG A 442 -54.15 28.43 -19.98
C ARG A 442 -55.21 27.33 -20.03
N GLN A 443 -55.17 26.36 -19.13
CA GLN A 443 -56.23 25.35 -18.98
C GLN A 443 -57.56 26.01 -18.62
N GLN A 444 -57.61 26.91 -17.62
CA GLN A 444 -58.84 27.62 -17.23
C GLN A 444 -59.44 28.44 -18.38
N GLU A 445 -58.62 29.12 -19.18
CA GLU A 445 -59.11 29.86 -20.35
C GLU A 445 -59.62 28.91 -21.46
N LEU A 446 -59.02 27.72 -21.64
CA LEU A 446 -59.54 26.70 -22.56
C LEU A 446 -60.83 26.05 -22.05
N GLU A 447 -60.96 25.80 -20.75
CA GLU A 447 -62.20 25.31 -20.13
C GLU A 447 -63.34 26.31 -20.31
N LYS A 448 -63.06 27.61 -20.15
CA LYS A 448 -64.00 28.69 -20.46
C LYS A 448 -64.35 28.74 -21.95
N GLN A 449 -63.37 28.70 -22.85
CA GLN A 449 -63.61 28.70 -24.30
C GLN A 449 -64.47 27.49 -24.74
N ASN A 450 -64.28 26.32 -24.12
CA ASN A 450 -65.13 25.14 -24.35
C ASN A 450 -66.56 25.30 -23.79
N LEU A 451 -66.75 26.05 -22.69
CA LEU A 451 -68.07 26.36 -22.14
C LEU A 451 -68.83 27.38 -23.00
N ASP A 452 -68.12 28.41 -23.48
CA ASP A 452 -68.63 29.41 -24.41
C ASP A 452 -69.08 28.73 -25.73
N LEU A 453 -68.20 27.94 -26.35
CA LEU A 453 -68.50 27.15 -27.56
C LEU A 453 -69.65 26.14 -27.38
N LYS A 454 -69.78 25.54 -26.19
CA LYS A 454 -70.91 24.65 -25.90
C LYS A 454 -72.23 25.42 -25.85
N THR A 455 -72.22 26.63 -25.30
CA THR A 455 -73.40 27.51 -25.24
C THR A 455 -73.82 27.93 -26.65
N ASP A 456 -72.87 28.33 -27.51
CA ASP A 456 -73.12 28.57 -28.93
C ASP A 456 -73.74 27.35 -29.62
N LEU A 457 -73.23 26.14 -29.36
CA LEU A 457 -73.72 24.91 -29.97
C LEU A 457 -75.16 24.60 -29.54
N ASP A 458 -75.50 24.76 -28.25
CA ASP A 458 -76.87 24.60 -27.76
C ASP A 458 -77.84 25.65 -28.37
N ASP A 459 -77.40 26.90 -28.56
CA ASP A 459 -78.19 27.94 -29.25
C ASP A 459 -78.34 27.67 -30.77
N TYR A 460 -77.29 27.21 -31.46
CA TYR A 460 -77.38 26.75 -32.86
C TYR A 460 -78.33 25.56 -32.99
N LYS A 461 -78.26 24.60 -32.07
CA LYS A 461 -79.15 23.43 -32.03
C LYS A 461 -80.61 23.86 -31.86
N LYS A 462 -80.89 24.74 -30.90
CA LYS A 462 -82.22 25.32 -30.70
C LYS A 462 -82.72 26.05 -31.95
N ARG A 463 -81.86 26.85 -32.60
CA ARG A 463 -82.20 27.54 -33.85
C ARG A 463 -82.48 26.57 -35.01
N CYS A 464 -81.83 25.41 -35.05
CA CYS A 464 -82.17 24.33 -35.98
C CYS A 464 -83.52 23.67 -35.63
N GLU A 465 -83.84 23.48 -34.35
CA GLU A 465 -85.16 23.00 -33.88
C GLU A 465 -86.26 24.01 -34.26
N ASP A 466 -86.03 25.31 -34.10
CA ASP A 466 -86.92 26.39 -34.57
C ASP A 466 -87.11 26.32 -36.10
N TYR A 467 -86.04 26.15 -36.89
CA TYR A 467 -86.15 26.01 -38.36
C TYR A 467 -86.91 24.74 -38.79
N VAL A 468 -86.80 23.63 -38.06
CA VAL A 468 -87.61 22.42 -38.30
C VAL A 468 -89.09 22.70 -38.02
N GLY A 469 -89.42 23.40 -36.93
CA GLY A 469 -90.79 23.82 -36.63
C GLY A 469 -91.40 24.67 -37.75
N ASN A 470 -90.67 25.70 -38.21
CA ASN A 470 -91.09 26.54 -39.34
C ASN A 470 -91.30 25.73 -40.64
N LEU A 471 -90.50 24.68 -40.89
CA LEU A 471 -90.66 23.82 -42.07
C LEU A 471 -91.91 22.94 -42.00
N ASP A 472 -92.28 22.43 -40.82
CA ASP A 472 -93.54 21.70 -40.64
C ASP A 472 -94.75 22.63 -40.70
N GLU A 473 -94.67 23.88 -40.19
CA GLU A 473 -95.71 24.89 -40.36
C GLU A 473 -95.96 25.20 -41.84
N LEU A 474 -94.92 25.57 -42.61
CA LEU A 474 -95.00 25.82 -44.06
C LEU A 474 -95.53 24.60 -44.84
N LYS A 475 -95.25 23.38 -44.36
CA LYS A 475 -95.79 22.15 -44.94
C LYS A 475 -97.29 22.00 -44.68
N THR A 476 -97.78 22.34 -43.48
CA THR A 476 -99.23 22.37 -43.22
C THR A 476 -99.95 23.47 -44.00
N GLU A 477 -99.35 24.65 -44.18
CA GLU A 477 -99.89 25.73 -45.02
C GLU A 477 -99.98 25.29 -46.49
N LYS A 478 -98.92 24.66 -47.01
CA LYS A 478 -98.91 24.04 -48.35
C LYS A 478 -99.99 22.97 -48.51
N GLU A 479 -100.23 22.14 -47.50
CA GLU A 479 -101.34 21.16 -47.49
C GLU A 479 -102.72 21.81 -47.35
N GLY A 480 -102.80 23.04 -46.81
CA GLY A 480 -103.99 23.89 -46.86
C GLY A 480 -104.28 24.39 -48.27
N HIS A 481 -103.33 25.08 -48.88
CA HIS A 481 -103.45 25.57 -50.27
C HIS A 481 -103.65 24.44 -51.29
N ALA A 482 -103.10 23.25 -51.06
CA ALA A 482 -103.37 22.08 -51.92
C ALA A 482 -104.86 21.67 -51.92
N LYS A 483 -105.57 21.81 -50.78
CA LYS A 483 -107.01 21.54 -50.68
C LYS A 483 -107.82 22.66 -51.35
N GLU A 484 -107.45 23.91 -51.09
CA GLU A 484 -108.03 25.11 -51.72
C GLU A 484 -107.93 25.04 -53.26
N ILE A 485 -106.80 24.58 -53.80
CA ILE A 485 -106.60 24.36 -55.24
C ILE A 485 -107.52 23.26 -55.80
N GLU A 486 -107.77 22.16 -55.08
CA GLU A 486 -108.74 21.15 -55.53
C GLU A 486 -110.19 21.63 -55.43
N GLU A 487 -110.54 22.43 -54.42
CA GLU A 487 -111.86 23.05 -54.32
C GLU A 487 -112.11 24.05 -55.46
N LEU A 488 -111.13 24.90 -55.77
CA LEU A 488 -111.16 25.80 -56.93
C LEU A 488 -111.22 25.04 -58.27
N LYS A 489 -110.52 23.91 -58.42
CA LYS A 489 -110.66 23.02 -59.59
C LYS A 489 -112.07 22.45 -59.71
N SER A 490 -112.72 22.10 -58.60
CA SER A 490 -114.11 21.63 -58.60
C SER A 490 -115.04 22.72 -59.14
N GLN A 491 -114.94 23.94 -58.60
CA GLN A 491 -115.73 25.10 -59.05
C GLN A 491 -115.48 25.43 -60.54
N ILE A 492 -114.24 25.35 -61.01
CA ILE A 492 -113.89 25.53 -62.44
C ILE A 492 -114.53 24.46 -63.31
N ASN A 493 -114.62 23.20 -62.84
CA ASN A 493 -115.29 22.14 -63.58
C ASN A 493 -116.82 22.31 -63.62
N GLU A 494 -117.44 22.82 -62.55
CA GLU A 494 -118.87 23.16 -62.53
C GLU A 494 -119.18 24.29 -63.53
N LEU A 495 -118.46 25.42 -63.47
CA LEU A 495 -118.59 26.53 -64.42
C LEU A 495 -118.31 26.10 -65.88
N LYS A 496 -117.44 25.12 -66.09
CA LYS A 496 -117.16 24.55 -67.41
C LYS A 496 -118.32 23.72 -67.95
N ASN A 497 -119.07 23.03 -67.09
CA ASN A 497 -120.28 22.30 -67.49
C ASN A 497 -121.42 23.28 -67.83
N GLU A 498 -121.61 24.35 -67.05
CA GLU A 498 -122.54 25.45 -67.40
C GLU A 498 -122.18 26.11 -68.75
N SER A 499 -120.89 26.24 -69.04
CA SER A 499 -120.40 26.74 -70.33
C SER A 499 -120.74 25.81 -71.51
N THR A 500 -120.80 24.48 -71.30
CA THR A 500 -121.24 23.54 -72.35
C THR A 500 -122.74 23.61 -72.63
N ASP A 501 -123.60 23.86 -71.64
CA ASP A 501 -125.05 24.08 -71.88
C ASP A 501 -125.30 25.32 -72.77
N CYS A 502 -124.44 26.34 -72.65
CA CYS A 502 -124.44 27.52 -73.51
C CYS A 502 -124.06 27.20 -74.97
N ALA A 503 -123.26 26.15 -75.22
CA ALA A 503 -122.92 25.71 -76.57
C ALA A 503 -124.09 25.02 -77.29
N ASP A 504 -124.90 24.23 -76.57
CA ASP A 504 -126.10 23.58 -77.12
C ASP A 504 -127.21 24.60 -77.47
N LEU A 505 -127.33 25.68 -76.70
CA LEU A 505 -128.17 26.82 -77.06
C LEU A 505 -127.68 27.51 -78.34
N LYS A 506 -126.36 27.60 -78.54
CA LYS A 506 -125.76 28.16 -79.76
C LYS A 506 -126.01 27.27 -80.98
N ALA A 507 -125.95 25.94 -80.82
CA ALA A 507 -126.29 24.98 -81.88
C ALA A 507 -127.77 25.10 -82.33
N LYS A 508 -128.70 25.35 -81.39
CA LYS A 508 -130.12 25.61 -81.73
C LYS A 508 -130.34 26.87 -82.55
N ASN A 509 -129.58 27.95 -82.33
CA ASN A 509 -129.67 29.16 -83.16
C ASN A 509 -129.24 28.90 -84.61
N VAL A 510 -128.15 28.16 -84.84
CA VAL A 510 -127.67 27.82 -86.19
C VAL A 510 -128.74 27.06 -87.00
N ALA A 511 -129.49 26.16 -86.36
CA ALA A 511 -130.59 25.44 -87.00
C ALA A 511 -131.77 26.36 -87.39
N LEU A 512 -132.05 27.42 -86.61
CA LEU A 512 -133.07 28.42 -86.93
C LEU A 512 -132.60 29.35 -88.07
N GLU A 513 -131.32 29.69 -88.13
CA GLU A 513 -130.75 30.48 -89.22
C GLU A 513 -130.79 29.73 -90.56
N GLN A 514 -130.54 28.41 -90.56
CA GLN A 514 -130.69 27.56 -91.75
C GLN A 514 -132.14 27.50 -92.26
N HIS A 515 -133.13 27.29 -91.38
CA HIS A 515 -134.55 27.33 -91.75
C HIS A 515 -134.95 28.72 -92.31
N THR A 516 -134.31 29.80 -91.84
CA THR A 516 -134.53 31.16 -92.34
C THR A 516 -133.95 31.36 -93.74
N GLN A 517 -132.83 30.71 -94.08
CA GLN A 517 -132.27 30.71 -95.44
C GLN A 517 -133.15 29.94 -96.44
N GLU A 518 -133.66 28.75 -96.08
CA GLU A 518 -134.56 27.99 -96.94
C GLU A 518 -135.85 28.75 -97.28
N LEU A 519 -136.40 29.50 -96.31
CA LEU A 519 -137.58 30.34 -96.52
C LEU A 519 -137.30 31.49 -97.50
N ASN A 520 -136.11 32.11 -97.42
CA ASN A 520 -135.71 33.17 -98.36
C ASN A 520 -135.48 32.64 -99.78
N GLN A 521 -134.98 31.41 -99.95
CA GLN A 521 -134.86 30.80 -101.28
C GLN A 521 -136.23 30.62 -101.96
N GLN A 522 -137.26 30.19 -101.20
CA GLN A 522 -138.63 30.09 -101.74
C GLN A 522 -139.20 31.45 -102.17
N VAL A 523 -138.81 32.55 -101.51
CA VAL A 523 -139.18 33.91 -101.93
C VAL A 523 -138.44 34.32 -103.21
N GLN A 524 -137.18 33.94 -103.37
CA GLN A 524 -136.40 34.19 -104.59
C GLN A 524 -136.98 33.44 -105.79
N ASP A 525 -137.26 32.14 -105.64
CA ASP A 525 -137.80 31.30 -106.72
C ASP A 525 -139.14 31.84 -107.25
N LEU A 526 -139.97 32.40 -106.37
CA LEU A 526 -141.23 33.09 -106.74
C LEU A 526 -140.99 34.44 -107.43
N SER A 527 -139.94 35.17 -107.04
CA SER A 527 -139.55 36.45 -107.67
C SER A 527 -139.05 36.25 -109.11
N ASP A 528 -138.33 35.16 -109.36
CA ASP A 528 -137.79 34.84 -110.69
C ASP A 528 -138.91 34.43 -111.66
N GLU A 529 -139.94 33.71 -111.20
CA GLU A 529 -141.11 33.37 -112.02
C GLU A 529 -141.99 34.59 -112.34
N VAL A 530 -142.13 35.54 -111.39
CA VAL A 530 -142.76 36.85 -111.66
C VAL A 530 -141.96 37.66 -112.69
N SER A 531 -140.63 37.47 -112.75
CA SER A 531 -139.77 38.16 -113.72
C SER A 531 -139.94 37.59 -115.14
N ARG A 532 -140.07 36.28 -115.31
CA ARG A 532 -140.40 35.66 -116.62
C ARG A 532 -141.75 36.11 -117.18
N LEU A 533 -142.73 36.31 -116.30
CA LEU A 533 -144.05 36.85 -116.69
C LEU A 533 -144.00 38.34 -117.09
N LYS A 534 -142.96 39.09 -116.70
CA LYS A 534 -142.69 40.44 -117.25
C LYS A 534 -142.01 40.39 -118.61
N GLU A 535 -140.96 39.58 -118.79
CA GLU A 535 -140.20 39.51 -120.05
C GLU A 535 -141.13 39.28 -121.26
N THR A 536 -142.05 38.31 -121.16
CA THR A 536 -143.01 38.00 -122.23
C THR A 536 -143.99 39.14 -122.57
N ASN A 537 -144.13 40.14 -121.71
CA ASN A 537 -144.98 41.31 -121.93
C ASN A 537 -144.16 42.50 -122.49
N GLU A 538 -142.90 42.66 -122.05
CA GLU A 538 -141.98 43.72 -122.50
C GLU A 538 -141.43 43.45 -123.93
N GLU A 539 -141.31 42.17 -124.35
CA GLU A 539 -140.95 41.80 -125.74
C GLU A 539 -141.90 42.33 -126.81
N LEU A 540 -143.15 42.66 -126.45
CA LEU A 540 -144.15 43.20 -127.39
C LEU A 540 -144.07 44.73 -127.53
N GLU A 541 -143.73 45.47 -126.47
CA GLU A 541 -143.67 46.94 -126.50
C GLU A 541 -142.31 47.48 -126.98
N GLN A 542 -141.21 46.84 -126.58
CA GLN A 542 -139.85 47.28 -126.93
C GLN A 542 -139.62 47.28 -128.45
N ARG A 543 -140.35 46.42 -129.17
CA ARG A 543 -140.32 46.23 -130.62
C ARG A 543 -140.94 47.40 -131.42
N VAL A 544 -141.51 48.41 -130.76
CA VAL A 544 -142.28 49.52 -131.36
C VAL A 544 -141.73 50.91 -131.01
N ASN A 545 -140.81 51.05 -130.06
CA ASN A 545 -140.00 52.28 -129.89
C ASN A 545 -138.59 52.20 -130.54
N ASP A 546 -138.21 50.99 -130.99
CA ASP A 546 -137.78 50.76 -132.38
C ASP A 546 -136.42 51.36 -132.82
N ILE A 547 -136.15 51.26 -134.13
CA ILE A 547 -135.44 52.10 -135.14
C ILE A 547 -134.60 53.35 -134.72
N LYS A 548 -134.59 53.79 -133.46
CA LYS A 548 -134.07 55.08 -132.99
C LYS A 548 -132.64 55.04 -132.43
N SER A 549 -131.71 54.55 -133.26
CA SER A 549 -130.25 54.86 -133.25
C SER A 549 -129.52 54.94 -131.89
N LYS A 550 -128.66 53.97 -131.53
CA LYS A 550 -127.29 53.81 -132.07
C LYS A 550 -126.39 55.05 -131.98
N THR A 551 -126.08 55.47 -130.75
CA THR A 551 -124.95 56.31 -130.32
C THR A 551 -124.44 55.69 -129.00
N LYS A 552 -123.18 55.26 -128.83
CA LYS A 552 -121.93 56.03 -128.68
C LYS A 552 -122.03 57.14 -127.62
N GLU A 553 -121.09 57.40 -126.69
CA GLU A 553 -119.98 56.69 -126.00
C GLU A 553 -119.15 57.83 -125.32
N GLU A 554 -119.16 57.94 -123.97
CA GLU A 554 -118.50 58.93 -123.05
C GLU A 554 -118.34 58.25 -121.65
N GLU A 555 -117.48 58.57 -120.65
CA GLU A 555 -116.84 59.78 -120.04
C GLU A 555 -117.72 60.55 -119.01
N GLU A 556 -117.25 61.08 -117.85
CA GLU A 556 -115.89 61.42 -117.33
C GLU A 556 -115.49 60.76 -115.95
N GLU A 557 -115.20 61.50 -114.86
CA GLU A 557 -114.28 61.06 -113.75
C GLU A 557 -114.59 61.62 -112.31
N LYS A 558 -113.67 61.46 -111.31
CA LYS A 558 -113.54 62.14 -109.97
C LYS A 558 -114.36 61.54 -108.77
N GLU A 559 -114.20 61.86 -107.46
CA GLU A 559 -113.34 62.80 -106.68
C GLU A 559 -113.02 62.35 -105.19
N LYS A 560 -112.97 63.25 -104.17
CA LYS A 560 -112.45 63.12 -102.75
C LYS A 560 -113.17 64.15 -101.78
N PRO A 561 -112.78 64.52 -100.51
CA PRO A 561 -111.61 64.20 -99.62
C PRO A 561 -111.82 64.04 -98.06
N CYS A 562 -110.74 63.76 -97.31
CA CYS A 562 -110.36 64.15 -95.90
C CYS A 562 -111.10 63.67 -94.61
N SER A 563 -110.31 63.33 -93.57
CA SER A 563 -110.68 63.03 -92.16
C SER A 563 -109.51 63.39 -91.19
N SER A 564 -109.65 63.29 -89.83
CA SER A 564 -108.64 63.87 -88.90
C SER A 564 -108.59 63.35 -87.42
N CYS A 565 -107.40 63.47 -86.81
CA CYS A 565 -107.00 63.57 -85.37
C CYS A 565 -107.49 62.58 -84.26
N HIS A 566 -106.63 61.62 -83.86
CA HIS A 566 -106.64 61.08 -82.47
C HIS A 566 -105.31 60.53 -81.86
N ASP A 567 -104.34 60.07 -82.64
CA ASP A 567 -103.30 59.12 -82.13
C ASP A 567 -102.18 59.66 -81.21
N LEU A 568 -101.93 60.97 -81.16
CA LEU A 568 -100.71 61.52 -80.51
C LEU A 568 -100.73 61.55 -78.97
N ARG A 569 -101.81 61.14 -78.30
CA ARG A 569 -101.85 61.03 -76.82
C ARG A 569 -101.41 59.66 -76.30
N GLY A 570 -101.58 58.58 -77.07
CA GLY A 570 -101.23 57.22 -76.63
C GLY A 570 -99.73 56.93 -76.60
N GLN A 571 -98.96 57.61 -77.44
CA GLN A 571 -97.52 57.35 -77.61
C GLN A 571 -96.70 57.88 -76.42
N LEU A 572 -96.98 59.11 -75.96
CA LEU A 572 -96.31 59.73 -74.80
C LEU A 572 -96.53 58.98 -73.47
N SER A 573 -97.64 58.24 -73.31
CA SER A 573 -97.91 57.50 -72.08
C SER A 573 -96.97 56.31 -71.91
N LYS A 574 -96.76 55.53 -72.97
CA LYS A 574 -95.85 54.37 -72.94
C LYS A 574 -94.39 54.75 -72.80
N GLU A 575 -93.99 55.91 -73.33
CA GLU A 575 -92.61 56.37 -73.23
C GLU A 575 -92.26 56.82 -71.80
N ALA A 576 -93.23 57.35 -71.04
CA ALA A 576 -93.09 57.61 -69.61
C ALA A 576 -92.96 56.32 -68.78
N GLU A 577 -93.85 55.34 -69.00
CA GLU A 577 -93.82 54.03 -68.32
C GLU A 577 -92.48 53.29 -68.55
N ASN A 578 -91.99 53.29 -69.79
CA ASN A 578 -90.69 52.71 -70.14
C ASN A 578 -89.51 53.38 -69.41
N HIS A 579 -89.57 54.71 -69.23
CA HIS A 579 -88.51 55.44 -68.51
C HIS A 579 -88.57 55.20 -67.00
N GLU A 580 -89.75 55.06 -66.41
CA GLU A 580 -89.91 54.71 -64.98
C GLU A 580 -89.39 53.29 -64.70
N GLN A 581 -89.71 52.33 -65.56
CA GLN A 581 -89.16 50.96 -65.45
C GLN A 581 -87.64 50.94 -65.61
N ALA A 582 -87.08 51.67 -66.58
CA ALA A 582 -85.63 51.75 -66.78
C ALA A 582 -84.90 52.42 -65.60
N LEU A 583 -85.53 53.39 -64.91
CA LEU A 583 -85.00 53.97 -63.69
C LEU A 583 -85.02 52.98 -62.51
N TYR A 584 -86.07 52.15 -62.40
CA TYR A 584 -86.15 51.09 -61.40
C TYR A 584 -85.05 50.04 -61.60
N GLU A 585 -84.87 49.54 -62.82
CA GLU A 585 -83.81 48.58 -63.18
C GLU A 585 -82.40 49.14 -62.91
N LEU A 586 -82.18 50.44 -63.17
CA LEU A 586 -80.93 51.12 -62.82
C LEU A 586 -80.72 51.25 -61.31
N HIS A 587 -81.78 51.46 -60.51
CA HIS A 587 -81.70 51.49 -59.06
C HIS A 587 -81.33 50.10 -58.50
N THR A 588 -82.06 49.05 -58.89
CA THR A 588 -81.75 47.67 -58.46
C THR A 588 -80.32 47.27 -58.83
N LYS A 589 -79.82 47.71 -59.99
CA LYS A 589 -78.43 47.48 -60.41
C LYS A 589 -77.41 48.27 -59.57
N LEU A 590 -77.76 49.49 -59.13
CA LEU A 590 -76.92 50.28 -58.23
C LEU A 590 -76.85 49.64 -56.83
N ASP A 591 -77.99 49.16 -56.31
CA ASP A 591 -78.06 48.45 -55.03
C ASP A 591 -77.20 47.17 -55.06
N LEU A 592 -77.34 46.35 -56.13
CA LEU A 592 -76.55 45.13 -56.32
C LEU A 592 -75.04 45.39 -56.46
N MET A 593 -74.62 46.49 -57.08
CA MET A 593 -73.21 46.90 -57.10
C MET A 593 -72.75 47.40 -55.73
N THR A 594 -73.64 48.03 -54.95
CA THR A 594 -73.32 48.53 -53.61
C THR A 594 -73.12 47.37 -52.64
N THR A 595 -73.99 46.35 -52.65
CA THR A 595 -73.80 45.14 -51.84
C THR A 595 -72.55 44.36 -52.25
N ALA A 596 -72.30 44.21 -53.55
CA ALA A 596 -71.09 43.54 -54.05
C ALA A 596 -69.80 44.27 -53.62
N ASN A 597 -69.80 45.60 -53.57
CA ASN A 597 -68.68 46.38 -53.06
C ASN A 597 -68.50 46.18 -51.54
N THR A 598 -69.57 46.17 -50.75
CA THR A 598 -69.45 45.91 -49.29
C THR A 598 -68.98 44.49 -48.98
N ASP A 599 -69.37 43.50 -49.79
CA ASP A 599 -68.86 42.13 -49.66
C ASP A 599 -67.37 42.03 -50.03
N GLN A 600 -66.93 42.78 -51.04
CA GLN A 600 -65.50 42.90 -51.39
C GLN A 600 -64.68 43.62 -50.32
N GLU A 601 -65.19 44.72 -49.75
CA GLU A 601 -64.55 45.41 -48.62
C GLU A 601 -64.45 44.49 -47.40
N LYS A 602 -65.48 43.69 -47.11
CA LYS A 602 -65.41 42.69 -46.03
C LYS A 602 -64.33 41.65 -46.31
N ALA A 603 -64.34 41.01 -47.49
CA ALA A 603 -63.34 40.00 -47.86
C ALA A 603 -61.90 40.55 -47.84
N LEU A 604 -61.70 41.82 -48.21
CA LEU A 604 -60.40 42.49 -48.12
C LEU A 604 -59.94 42.68 -46.67
N ASN A 605 -60.85 43.03 -45.76
CA ASN A 605 -60.54 43.15 -44.33
C ASN A 605 -60.24 41.77 -43.71
N ASP A 606 -61.04 40.75 -44.03
CA ASP A 606 -60.82 39.37 -43.56
C ASP A 606 -59.41 38.88 -43.99
N LEU A 607 -59.05 39.04 -45.27
CA LEU A 607 -57.70 38.73 -45.80
C LEU A 607 -56.57 39.57 -45.15
N MET A 608 -56.84 40.82 -44.76
CA MET A 608 -55.86 41.62 -44.00
C MET A 608 -55.63 41.06 -42.59
N THR A 609 -56.67 40.57 -41.91
CA THR A 609 -56.49 39.93 -40.59
C THR A 609 -55.74 38.60 -40.70
N GLU A 610 -56.00 37.80 -41.75
CA GLU A 610 -55.26 36.56 -42.02
C GLU A 610 -53.78 36.83 -42.30
N ARG A 611 -53.47 37.84 -43.12
CA ARG A 611 -52.09 38.30 -43.38
C ARG A 611 -51.36 38.66 -42.08
N ASP A 612 -52.02 39.40 -41.19
CA ASP A 612 -51.38 39.90 -39.97
C ASP A 612 -51.20 38.79 -38.93
N ALA A 613 -52.13 37.82 -38.84
CA ALA A 613 -51.94 36.60 -38.08
C ALA A 613 -50.77 35.74 -38.63
N ALA A 614 -50.65 35.62 -39.96
CA ALA A 614 -49.54 34.91 -40.60
C ALA A 614 -48.18 35.61 -40.35
N LEU A 615 -48.13 36.95 -40.37
CA LEU A 615 -46.92 37.71 -40.05
C LEU A 615 -46.47 37.50 -38.60
N GLU A 616 -47.38 37.42 -37.64
CA GLU A 616 -47.02 37.17 -36.23
C GLU A 616 -46.57 35.71 -36.00
N SER A 617 -47.18 34.75 -36.71
CA SER A 617 -46.70 33.36 -36.76
C SER A 617 -45.26 33.27 -37.30
N VAL A 618 -44.96 33.93 -38.42
CA VAL A 618 -43.60 33.98 -39.01
C VAL A 618 -42.58 34.63 -38.06
N LYS A 619 -42.96 35.66 -37.29
CA LYS A 619 -42.09 36.23 -36.25
C LYS A 619 -41.80 35.23 -35.13
N ALA A 620 -42.81 34.48 -34.66
CA ALA A 620 -42.63 33.46 -33.64
C ALA A 620 -41.69 32.35 -34.11
N SER A 621 -41.91 31.78 -35.30
CA SER A 621 -41.02 30.77 -35.89
C SER A 621 -39.60 31.29 -36.10
N LYS A 622 -39.42 32.58 -36.42
CA LYS A 622 -38.08 33.19 -36.53
C LYS A 622 -37.36 33.23 -35.17
N LEU A 623 -38.06 33.59 -34.09
CA LEU A 623 -37.47 33.63 -32.74
C LEU A 623 -37.07 32.22 -32.28
N GLU A 624 -37.92 31.23 -32.52
CA GLU A 624 -37.64 29.82 -32.23
C GLU A 624 -36.40 29.31 -33.00
N LEU A 625 -36.28 29.65 -34.28
CA LEU A 625 -35.12 29.30 -35.10
C LEU A 625 -33.84 30.00 -34.62
N GLU A 626 -33.93 31.25 -34.14
CA GLU A 626 -32.80 31.97 -33.55
C GLU A 626 -32.36 31.39 -32.19
N GLU A 627 -33.30 30.90 -31.38
CA GLU A 627 -32.99 30.13 -30.16
C GLU A 627 -32.35 28.77 -30.48
N LEU A 628 -32.86 28.04 -31.46
CA LEU A 628 -32.29 26.77 -31.90
C LEU A 628 -30.86 26.96 -32.44
N SER A 629 -30.60 28.04 -33.19
CA SER A 629 -29.26 28.40 -33.64
C SER A 629 -28.30 28.59 -32.46
N LYS A 630 -28.71 29.33 -31.41
CA LYS A 630 -27.88 29.57 -30.21
C LYS A 630 -27.66 28.30 -29.38
N LYS A 631 -28.67 27.42 -29.30
CA LYS A 631 -28.54 26.09 -28.67
C LYS A 631 -27.53 25.22 -29.43
N ASN A 632 -27.55 25.24 -30.76
CA ASN A 632 -26.64 24.46 -31.60
C ASN A 632 -25.19 25.00 -31.54
N GLU A 633 -25.02 26.32 -31.47
CA GLU A 633 -23.72 26.99 -31.25
C GLU A 633 -23.13 26.66 -29.86
N SER A 634 -23.97 26.63 -28.83
CA SER A 634 -23.58 26.16 -27.48
C SER A 634 -23.17 24.68 -27.45
N LEU A 635 -23.90 23.82 -28.16
CA LEU A 635 -23.55 22.39 -28.28
C LEU A 635 -22.23 22.18 -29.03
N LEU A 636 -21.95 22.98 -30.07
CA LEU A 636 -20.67 22.97 -30.77
C LEU A 636 -19.49 23.36 -29.86
N GLN A 637 -19.67 24.34 -28.96
CA GLN A 637 -18.65 24.67 -27.97
C GLN A 637 -18.40 23.51 -27.00
N VAL A 638 -19.46 22.90 -26.45
CA VAL A 638 -19.34 21.74 -25.54
C VAL A 638 -18.62 20.56 -26.23
N LEU A 639 -18.86 20.32 -27.52
CA LEU A 639 -18.13 19.31 -28.28
C LEU A 639 -16.63 19.64 -28.44
N GLN A 640 -16.29 20.91 -28.71
CA GLN A 640 -14.88 21.35 -28.79
C GLN A 640 -14.16 21.27 -27.44
N ASP A 641 -14.85 21.59 -26.35
CA ASP A 641 -14.32 21.48 -24.99
C ASP A 641 -14.07 20.01 -24.62
N ASN A 642 -15.01 19.11 -24.95
CA ASN A 642 -14.87 17.66 -24.75
C ASN A 642 -13.75 17.05 -25.60
N ASP A 643 -13.61 17.43 -26.89
CA ASP A 643 -12.50 16.97 -27.75
C ASP A 643 -11.15 17.43 -27.20
N SER A 644 -11.08 18.63 -26.63
CA SER A 644 -9.88 19.17 -25.98
C SER A 644 -9.53 18.39 -24.71
N GLU A 645 -10.53 17.99 -23.92
CA GLU A 645 -10.33 17.14 -22.74
C GLU A 645 -9.87 15.72 -23.14
N MET A 646 -10.49 15.10 -24.16
CA MET A 646 -10.05 13.79 -24.67
C MET A 646 -8.60 13.82 -25.18
N GLN A 647 -8.17 14.90 -25.85
CA GLN A 647 -6.77 15.06 -26.25
C GLN A 647 -5.83 15.12 -25.03
N ALA A 648 -6.19 15.87 -23.98
CA ALA A 648 -5.42 15.92 -22.74
C ALA A 648 -5.36 14.55 -22.02
N GLN A 649 -6.47 13.80 -22.00
CA GLN A 649 -6.51 12.43 -21.46
C GLN A 649 -5.64 11.47 -22.29
N GLN A 650 -5.62 11.60 -23.63
CA GLN A 650 -4.76 10.81 -24.51
C GLN A 650 -3.27 11.13 -24.32
N GLU A 651 -2.90 12.39 -24.07
CA GLU A 651 -1.53 12.75 -23.68
C GLU A 651 -1.12 12.15 -22.33
N GLN A 652 -2.02 12.11 -21.34
CA GLN A 652 -1.77 11.43 -20.06
C GLN A 652 -1.56 9.92 -20.24
N LEU A 653 -2.38 9.25 -21.06
CA LEU A 653 -2.17 7.83 -21.41
C LEU A 653 -0.82 7.58 -22.07
N ASN A 654 -0.37 8.48 -22.94
CA ASN A 654 0.96 8.42 -23.57
C ASN A 654 2.09 8.58 -22.53
N GLN A 655 1.92 9.46 -21.52
CA GLN A 655 2.87 9.58 -20.41
C GLN A 655 2.91 8.31 -19.56
N ILE A 656 1.76 7.71 -19.23
CA ILE A 656 1.65 6.44 -18.49
C ILE A 656 2.38 5.29 -19.24
N ALA A 657 2.28 5.24 -20.57
CA ALA A 657 3.04 4.29 -21.38
C ALA A 657 4.57 4.46 -21.22
N SER A 658 5.06 5.70 -21.12
CA SER A 658 6.48 5.98 -20.88
C SER A 658 6.94 5.56 -19.48
N PHE A 659 6.16 5.82 -18.43
CA PHE A 659 6.45 5.37 -17.07
C PHE A 659 6.45 3.83 -16.96
N LYS A 660 5.54 3.15 -17.67
CA LYS A 660 5.53 1.68 -17.77
C LYS A 660 6.81 1.14 -18.40
N GLN A 661 7.37 1.82 -19.40
CA GLN A 661 8.65 1.45 -20.00
C GLN A 661 9.84 1.67 -19.04
N GLN A 662 9.84 2.77 -18.27
CA GLN A 662 10.86 3.04 -17.24
C GLN A 662 10.82 2.00 -16.11
N LEU A 663 9.64 1.65 -15.61
CA LEU A 663 9.45 0.57 -14.62
C LEU A 663 10.01 -0.77 -15.12
N GLU A 664 9.88 -1.08 -16.41
CA GLU A 664 10.40 -2.32 -16.99
C GLU A 664 11.93 -2.32 -17.20
N VAL A 665 12.57 -1.15 -17.18
CA VAL A 665 14.04 -1.01 -17.07
C VAL A 665 14.46 -1.22 -15.61
N LEU A 666 13.83 -0.50 -14.67
CA LEU A 666 14.14 -0.59 -13.23
C LEU A 666 13.97 -2.02 -12.68
N LYS A 667 12.98 -2.79 -13.16
CA LYS A 667 12.83 -4.22 -12.83
C LYS A 667 14.04 -5.06 -13.26
N LYS A 668 14.59 -4.80 -14.46
CA LYS A 668 15.76 -5.53 -14.99
C LYS A 668 17.03 -5.17 -14.23
N GLU A 669 17.18 -3.90 -13.87
CA GLU A 669 18.29 -3.43 -13.03
C GLU A 669 18.20 -4.04 -11.62
N ASN A 670 17.03 -4.03 -10.99
CA ASN A 670 16.83 -4.65 -9.68
C ASN A 670 17.04 -6.18 -9.71
N ALA A 671 16.64 -6.86 -10.79
CA ALA A 671 16.95 -8.29 -10.98
C ALA A 671 18.47 -8.53 -11.13
N SER A 672 19.19 -7.66 -11.85
CA SER A 672 20.65 -7.71 -11.99
C SER A 672 21.36 -7.48 -10.65
N LEU A 673 20.96 -6.43 -9.92
CA LEU A 673 21.46 -6.13 -8.57
C LEU A 673 21.18 -7.26 -7.59
N SER A 674 19.99 -7.86 -7.64
CA SER A 674 19.63 -9.03 -6.82
C SER A 674 20.50 -10.24 -7.13
N SER A 675 20.86 -10.47 -8.40
CA SER A 675 21.80 -11.53 -8.81
C SER A 675 23.21 -11.26 -8.26
N SER A 676 23.72 -10.05 -8.44
CA SER A 676 25.04 -9.63 -7.94
C SER A 676 25.14 -9.70 -6.41
N LEU A 677 24.10 -9.26 -5.71
CA LEU A 677 24.01 -9.33 -4.24
C LEU A 677 23.93 -10.78 -3.72
N ASN A 678 23.35 -11.71 -4.49
CA ASN A 678 23.39 -13.14 -4.16
C ASN A 678 24.75 -13.77 -4.47
N GLN A 679 25.46 -13.34 -5.50
CA GLN A 679 26.86 -13.72 -5.73
C GLN A 679 27.75 -13.26 -4.57
N ILE A 680 27.70 -11.98 -4.18
CA ILE A 680 28.46 -11.42 -3.06
C ILE A 680 28.16 -12.16 -1.75
N LYS A 681 26.90 -12.56 -1.51
CA LYS A 681 26.56 -13.43 -0.37
C LYS A 681 27.25 -14.78 -0.42
N SER A 682 27.34 -15.42 -1.60
CA SER A 682 28.03 -16.70 -1.75
C SER A 682 29.54 -16.58 -1.48
N GLU A 683 30.20 -15.57 -2.05
CA GLU A 683 31.62 -15.25 -1.80
C GLU A 683 31.88 -14.91 -0.32
N LEU A 684 30.93 -14.25 0.35
CA LEU A 684 31.01 -13.98 1.79
C LEU A 684 30.88 -15.27 2.61
N THR A 685 29.99 -16.21 2.23
CA THR A 685 29.89 -17.51 2.91
C THR A 685 31.12 -18.40 2.69
N GLU A 686 31.75 -18.33 1.51
CA GLU A 686 33.00 -19.03 1.20
C GLU A 686 34.15 -18.47 2.06
N ARG A 687 34.37 -17.15 2.07
CA ARG A 687 35.39 -16.54 2.94
C ARG A 687 35.16 -16.75 4.43
N ASN A 688 33.91 -16.84 4.89
CA ASN A 688 33.60 -17.20 6.27
C ASN A 688 33.95 -18.66 6.59
N CYS A 689 33.89 -19.57 5.60
CA CYS A 689 34.37 -20.93 5.74
C CYS A 689 35.90 -20.99 5.81
N ASP A 690 36.60 -20.26 4.94
CA ASP A 690 38.06 -20.14 4.96
C ASP A 690 38.57 -19.56 6.29
N LEU A 691 37.91 -18.52 6.81
CA LEU A 691 38.26 -17.88 8.07
C LEU A 691 38.01 -18.81 9.27
N ALA A 692 36.95 -19.63 9.23
CA ALA A 692 36.73 -20.67 10.23
C ALA A 692 37.81 -21.76 10.20
N GLN A 693 38.22 -22.22 9.02
CA GLN A 693 39.34 -23.16 8.86
C GLN A 693 40.66 -22.55 9.36
N ALA A 694 40.93 -21.29 9.02
CA ALA A 694 42.10 -20.57 9.53
C ALA A 694 42.11 -20.51 11.06
N GLN A 695 40.98 -20.18 11.69
CA GLN A 695 40.85 -20.18 13.15
C GLN A 695 41.06 -21.58 13.76
N GLU A 696 40.57 -22.64 13.12
CA GLU A 696 40.84 -24.02 13.55
C GLU A 696 42.35 -24.35 13.50
N THR A 697 43.06 -23.93 12.45
CA THR A 697 44.52 -24.09 12.39
C THR A 697 45.28 -23.26 13.42
N ILE A 698 44.79 -22.06 13.78
CA ILE A 698 45.35 -21.25 14.87
C ILE A 698 45.19 -21.99 16.21
N ASN A 699 43.98 -22.47 16.52
CA ASN A 699 43.70 -23.19 17.77
C ASN A 699 44.57 -24.46 17.90
N GLU A 700 44.77 -25.20 16.79
CA GLU A 700 45.63 -26.39 16.72
C GLU A 700 47.13 -26.06 16.89
N LEU A 701 47.57 -24.86 16.45
CA LEU A 701 48.93 -24.35 16.68
C LEU A 701 49.13 -23.84 18.12
N GLU A 702 48.17 -23.11 18.68
CA GLU A 702 48.18 -22.67 20.09
C GLU A 702 48.26 -23.87 21.03
N LYS A 703 47.46 -24.91 20.77
CA LYS A 703 47.54 -26.18 21.50
C LYS A 703 48.94 -26.78 21.46
N LYS A 704 49.54 -26.94 20.26
CA LYS A 704 50.91 -27.46 20.10
C LYS A 704 51.96 -26.60 20.80
N LEU A 705 51.76 -25.28 20.82
CA LEU A 705 52.61 -24.35 21.57
C LEU A 705 52.50 -24.62 23.09
N THR A 706 51.30 -24.79 23.64
CA THR A 706 51.13 -25.12 25.08
C THR A 706 51.69 -26.50 25.45
N GLU A 707 51.58 -27.49 24.56
CA GLU A 707 52.18 -28.82 24.73
C GLU A 707 53.72 -28.74 24.77
N ALA A 708 54.33 -27.96 23.86
CA ALA A 708 55.77 -27.72 23.83
C ALA A 708 56.25 -26.92 25.06
N ASP A 709 55.50 -25.90 25.47
CA ASP A 709 55.79 -25.05 26.63
C ASP A 709 55.70 -25.84 27.96
N GLN A 710 54.79 -26.83 28.04
CA GLN A 710 54.75 -27.77 29.16
C GLN A 710 55.88 -28.81 29.11
N ALA A 711 56.25 -29.32 27.92
CA ALA A 711 57.40 -30.21 27.77
C ALA A 711 58.71 -29.52 28.19
N PHE A 712 58.87 -28.23 27.85
CA PHE A 712 60.01 -27.41 28.29
C PHE A 712 60.03 -27.22 29.82
N LYS A 713 58.88 -26.95 30.46
CA LYS A 713 58.78 -26.86 31.94
C LYS A 713 59.16 -28.18 32.62
N ASN A 714 58.73 -29.32 32.07
CA ASN A 714 59.11 -30.63 32.58
C ASN A 714 60.62 -30.86 32.47
N ALA A 715 61.21 -30.64 31.29
CA ALA A 715 62.65 -30.79 31.08
C ALA A 715 63.50 -29.84 31.96
N SER A 716 63.02 -28.62 32.20
CA SER A 716 63.65 -27.67 33.12
C SER A 716 63.61 -28.15 34.58
N ALA A 717 62.50 -28.75 35.01
CA ALA A 717 62.39 -29.37 36.33
C ALA A 717 63.33 -30.58 36.47
N ASP A 718 63.48 -31.40 35.43
CA ASP A 718 64.41 -32.53 35.39
C ASP A 718 65.88 -32.07 35.46
N VAL A 719 66.25 -30.97 34.78
CA VAL A 719 67.58 -30.35 34.89
C VAL A 719 67.86 -29.88 36.32
N GLU A 720 66.91 -29.22 37.00
CA GLU A 720 67.07 -28.83 38.40
C GLU A 720 67.06 -30.03 39.37
N ASN A 721 66.41 -31.14 39.02
CA ASN A 721 66.47 -32.39 39.78
C ASN A 721 67.87 -33.03 39.67
N LEU A 722 68.40 -33.19 38.44
CA LEU A 722 69.74 -33.70 38.17
C LEU A 722 70.85 -32.83 38.79
N LYS A 723 70.64 -31.51 38.84
CA LYS A 723 71.53 -30.56 39.52
C LYS A 723 71.57 -30.78 41.03
N ARG A 724 70.41 -30.96 41.68
CA ARG A 724 70.31 -31.33 43.11
C ARG A 724 70.89 -32.72 43.40
N GLU A 725 70.73 -33.68 42.50
CA GLU A 725 71.37 -35.00 42.59
C GLU A 725 72.90 -34.88 42.51
N LYS A 726 73.43 -34.12 41.54
CA LYS A 726 74.87 -33.81 41.40
C LYS A 726 75.43 -33.14 42.67
N GLU A 727 74.72 -32.20 43.26
CA GLU A 727 75.12 -31.54 44.52
C GLU A 727 75.10 -32.52 45.70
N SER A 728 74.10 -33.40 45.80
CA SER A 728 74.08 -34.45 46.81
C SER A 728 75.21 -35.47 46.63
N LEU A 729 75.55 -35.84 45.39
CA LEU A 729 76.68 -36.72 45.09
C LEU A 729 78.03 -36.06 45.42
N LEU A 730 78.18 -34.75 45.18
CA LEU A 730 79.37 -33.99 45.59
C LEU A 730 79.54 -33.97 47.12
N VAL A 731 78.47 -33.72 47.88
CA VAL A 731 78.49 -33.76 49.36
C VAL A 731 78.85 -35.17 49.87
N ASN A 732 78.29 -36.21 49.26
CA ASN A 732 78.61 -37.59 49.61
C ASN A 732 80.09 -37.91 49.32
N LEU A 733 80.60 -37.54 48.13
CA LEU A 733 82.01 -37.73 47.75
C LEU A 733 82.97 -36.96 48.67
N GLU A 734 82.60 -35.74 49.07
CA GLU A 734 83.40 -34.97 50.03
C GLU A 734 83.42 -35.66 51.41
N SER A 735 82.29 -36.23 51.86
CA SER A 735 82.22 -37.00 53.12
C SER A 735 83.04 -38.30 53.08
N GLU A 736 83.06 -39.03 51.96
CA GLU A 736 83.96 -40.15 51.73
C GLU A 736 85.43 -39.71 51.71
N SER A 737 85.74 -38.60 51.04
CA SER A 737 87.10 -38.07 51.00
C SER A 737 87.60 -37.64 52.39
N LYS A 738 86.70 -37.21 53.27
CA LYS A 738 87.00 -36.83 54.65
C LYS A 738 87.22 -38.06 55.52
N THR A 739 86.31 -39.04 55.48
CA THR A 739 86.45 -40.29 56.24
C THR A 739 87.66 -41.10 55.81
N ARG A 740 88.03 -41.11 54.52
CA ARG A 740 89.31 -41.66 54.03
C ARG A 740 90.51 -40.92 54.64
N ARG A 741 90.52 -39.58 54.61
CA ARG A 741 91.60 -38.78 55.24
C ARG A 741 91.72 -39.05 56.75
N GLU A 742 90.61 -39.29 57.44
CA GLU A 742 90.58 -39.65 58.86
C GLU A 742 91.11 -41.08 59.10
N THR A 743 90.75 -42.07 58.26
CA THR A 743 91.31 -43.43 58.36
C THR A 743 92.79 -43.49 57.99
N ASP A 744 93.24 -42.73 56.99
CA ASP A 744 94.65 -42.62 56.60
C ASP A 744 95.48 -41.96 57.71
N GLN A 745 94.95 -40.92 58.38
CA GLN A 745 95.59 -40.33 59.56
C GLN A 745 95.70 -41.35 60.71
N HIS A 746 94.65 -42.14 60.98
CA HIS A 746 94.73 -43.21 61.97
C HIS A 746 95.75 -44.30 61.59
N LEU A 747 95.86 -44.65 60.32
CA LEU A 747 96.85 -45.62 59.83
C LEU A 747 98.28 -45.09 60.02
N ILE A 748 98.54 -43.83 59.66
CA ILE A 748 99.85 -43.16 59.85
C ILE A 748 100.21 -43.09 61.35
N VAL A 749 99.26 -42.73 62.23
CA VAL A 749 99.49 -42.71 63.68
C VAL A 749 99.82 -44.11 64.22
N ASN A 750 99.13 -45.15 63.75
CA ASN A 750 99.40 -46.53 64.18
C ASN A 750 100.76 -47.04 63.67
N ILE A 751 101.16 -46.70 62.44
CA ILE A 751 102.49 -47.04 61.89
C ILE A 751 103.60 -46.33 62.67
N LEU A 752 103.45 -45.04 62.97
CA LEU A 752 104.41 -44.28 63.79
C LEU A 752 104.47 -44.76 65.26
N ALA A 753 103.37 -45.31 65.80
CA ALA A 753 103.37 -45.95 67.11
C ALA A 753 104.07 -47.32 67.10
N ALA A 754 103.92 -48.10 66.03
CA ALA A 754 104.57 -49.41 65.87
C ALA A 754 106.10 -49.27 65.70
N LEU A 755 106.55 -48.34 64.85
CA LEU A 755 107.98 -48.11 64.54
C LEU A 755 108.80 -47.60 65.75
N LYS A 756 108.16 -47.19 66.85
CA LYS A 756 108.85 -46.66 68.04
C LYS A 756 109.33 -47.74 69.03
N ASN A 757 109.01 -49.02 68.81
CA ASN A 757 109.18 -50.08 69.82
C ASN A 757 110.13 -51.24 69.45
N LEU A 758 110.76 -51.27 68.26
CA LEU A 758 111.53 -52.46 67.80
C LEU A 758 112.85 -52.14 67.05
N GLU A 759 113.89 -51.82 67.82
CA GLU A 759 115.32 -52.01 67.48
C GLU A 759 116.02 -52.37 68.81
N THR A 760 116.83 -53.44 68.99
CA THR A 760 117.57 -54.38 68.11
C THR A 760 117.72 -55.74 68.84
N PRO A 761 118.49 -56.76 68.39
CA PRO A 761 118.84 -57.24 67.04
C PRO A 761 118.55 -58.75 66.84
N GLU A 762 118.80 -59.30 65.63
CA GLU A 762 119.65 -60.49 65.34
C GLU A 762 119.22 -61.38 64.13
N THR A 763 120.24 -61.93 63.44
CA THR A 763 120.25 -63.12 62.55
C THR A 763 119.41 -63.20 61.26
N SER A 764 120.15 -63.28 60.14
CA SER A 764 119.83 -63.92 58.83
C SER A 764 119.93 -65.48 58.94
N PRO A 765 119.57 -66.35 57.95
CA PRO A 765 119.08 -66.13 56.57
C PRO A 765 117.85 -67.00 56.13
N GLY A 766 117.35 -66.86 54.88
CA GLY A 766 116.54 -67.94 54.24
C GLY A 766 115.60 -67.63 53.06
N SER A 767 116.07 -67.87 51.82
CA SER A 767 115.40 -68.53 50.67
C SER A 767 113.89 -68.38 50.31
N ASP A 768 113.66 -68.05 49.03
CA ASP A 768 112.75 -68.69 48.04
C ASP A 768 111.19 -68.68 48.12
N LYS A 769 110.60 -68.23 46.98
CA LYS A 769 109.38 -68.75 46.28
C LYS A 769 107.98 -68.50 46.89
N ASN A 770 106.85 -68.56 46.15
CA ASN A 770 106.48 -68.33 44.72
C ASN A 770 104.92 -68.45 44.60
N TYR A 771 104.31 -68.22 43.41
CA TYR A 771 102.89 -68.38 43.01
C TYR A 771 101.94 -67.25 43.48
N GLN A 772 101.23 -66.51 42.60
CA GLN A 772 100.13 -66.84 41.62
C GLN A 772 98.75 -67.01 42.29
N ALA A 773 97.60 -66.64 41.71
CA ALA A 773 97.20 -65.96 40.45
C ALA A 773 95.87 -65.16 40.73
N ALA A 774 95.07 -64.58 39.82
CA ALA A 774 94.95 -64.57 38.35
C ALA A 774 94.29 -63.23 37.90
N ALA A 775 94.58 -62.64 36.72
CA ALA A 775 93.96 -62.86 35.38
C ALA A 775 92.45 -62.51 35.27
N ALA A 776 91.89 -62.01 34.16
CA ALA A 776 92.35 -61.31 32.93
C ALA A 776 91.06 -60.84 32.17
N ALA A 777 91.02 -60.03 31.09
CA ALA A 777 91.98 -59.32 30.22
C ALA A 777 91.39 -57.92 29.88
N GLY A 778 91.77 -57.11 28.87
CA GLY A 778 92.78 -57.18 27.80
C GLY A 778 92.99 -55.76 27.22
N ASP A 779 94.18 -55.38 26.77
CA ASP A 779 94.75 -55.63 25.43
C ASP A 779 94.29 -54.63 24.34
N GLN A 780 95.13 -53.62 24.05
CA GLN A 780 95.68 -53.44 22.70
C GLN A 780 96.90 -52.49 22.65
N SER A 781 98.03 -53.07 22.20
CA SER A 781 99.16 -52.47 21.46
C SER A 781 99.63 -51.01 21.72
N ILE A 782 100.86 -50.88 22.22
CA ILE A 782 101.74 -49.71 22.01
C ILE A 782 103.02 -50.16 21.28
N SER A 783 103.43 -49.39 20.27
CA SER A 783 104.81 -49.32 19.76
C SER A 783 105.31 -47.89 19.98
N LYS A 784 106.27 -47.65 20.89
CA LYS A 784 107.72 -47.86 20.77
C LYS A 784 108.43 -46.86 19.84
N ASP A 785 109.59 -46.43 20.34
CA ASP A 785 110.61 -45.57 19.72
C ASP A 785 110.16 -44.11 19.47
N GLY A 786 110.94 -43.07 19.81
CA GLY A 786 112.20 -43.07 20.55
C GLY A 786 112.75 -41.66 20.85
N GLU A 787 113.81 -41.64 21.65
CA GLU A 787 114.85 -40.60 21.83
C GLU A 787 114.50 -39.13 22.16
N ASN A 788 115.27 -38.59 23.13
CA ASN A 788 115.19 -37.20 23.59
C ASN A 788 115.73 -36.20 22.57
N HIS A 789 115.01 -35.11 22.32
CA HIS A 789 115.62 -33.83 21.97
C HIS A 789 114.82 -32.66 22.56
N LEU A 790 115.48 -31.75 23.27
CA LEU A 790 114.88 -30.45 23.61
C LEU A 790 114.69 -29.64 22.31
N PRO A 791 113.58 -28.90 22.16
CA PRO A 791 113.37 -28.05 20.99
C PRO A 791 114.34 -26.86 21.00
N ASP A 792 114.99 -26.65 19.85
CA ASP A 792 115.84 -25.49 19.59
C ASP A 792 115.02 -24.18 19.75
N PRO A 793 115.43 -23.24 20.63
CA PRO A 793 114.64 -22.04 20.95
C PRO A 793 114.37 -21.15 19.72
N ILE A 794 115.19 -21.25 18.66
CA ILE A 794 114.96 -20.50 17.41
C ILE A 794 113.65 -20.95 16.74
N LYS A 795 113.40 -22.26 16.65
CA LYS A 795 112.15 -22.78 16.05
C LYS A 795 110.92 -22.48 16.90
N LEU A 796 111.09 -22.35 18.21
CA LEU A 796 110.01 -21.97 19.12
C LEU A 796 109.64 -20.48 18.92
N SER A 797 110.62 -19.63 18.65
CA SER A 797 110.41 -18.24 18.21
C SER A 797 109.72 -18.14 16.84
N GLU A 798 110.11 -18.96 15.87
CA GLU A 798 109.47 -18.99 14.53
C GLU A 798 108.00 -19.44 14.63
N ASN A 799 107.71 -20.51 15.36
CA ASN A 799 106.34 -21.00 15.58
C ASN A 799 105.46 -20.01 16.35
N LEU A 800 106.02 -19.28 17.34
CA LEU A 800 105.28 -18.20 18.02
C LEU A 800 105.02 -17.01 17.09
N SER A 801 105.95 -16.72 16.17
CA SER A 801 105.79 -15.66 15.18
C SER A 801 104.76 -16.00 14.11
N SER A 802 104.71 -17.26 13.64
CA SER A 802 103.65 -17.72 12.73
C SER A 802 102.29 -17.72 13.43
N LEU A 803 102.20 -18.23 14.67
CA LEU A 803 100.96 -18.23 15.43
C LEU A 803 100.44 -16.80 15.73
N ALA A 804 101.34 -15.84 15.96
CA ALA A 804 100.99 -14.42 16.10
C ALA A 804 100.49 -13.81 14.77
N LEU A 805 101.11 -14.19 13.64
CA LEU A 805 100.68 -13.76 12.31
C LEU A 805 99.30 -14.34 11.94
N ASP A 806 99.11 -15.66 12.12
CA ASP A 806 97.85 -16.37 11.88
C ASP A 806 96.71 -15.83 12.74
N ARG A 807 97.01 -15.50 14.00
CA ARG A 807 96.04 -14.85 14.90
C ARG A 807 95.72 -13.41 14.46
N SER A 808 96.69 -12.69 13.89
CA SER A 808 96.48 -11.35 13.34
C SER A 808 95.62 -11.37 12.08
N THR A 809 95.86 -12.29 11.15
CA THR A 809 94.99 -12.50 9.98
C THR A 809 93.60 -12.98 10.40
N ALA A 810 93.48 -13.86 11.39
CA ALA A 810 92.18 -14.24 11.95
C ALA A 810 91.39 -13.05 12.52
N TYR A 811 92.04 -12.14 13.27
CA TYR A 811 91.39 -10.91 13.74
C TYR A 811 91.01 -9.96 12.57
N MET A 812 91.86 -9.81 11.55
CA MET A 812 91.53 -9.03 10.35
C MET A 812 90.33 -9.60 9.59
N THR A 813 90.27 -10.91 9.35
CA THR A 813 89.14 -11.58 8.70
C THR A 813 87.88 -11.51 9.56
N SER A 814 88.00 -11.59 10.89
CA SER A 814 86.87 -11.41 11.81
C SER A 814 86.30 -9.99 11.75
N ASN A 815 87.16 -8.96 11.76
CA ASN A 815 86.74 -7.56 11.61
C ASN A 815 86.10 -7.30 10.24
N GLN A 816 86.64 -7.86 9.14
CA GLN A 816 86.03 -7.75 7.81
C GLN A 816 84.64 -8.38 7.77
N ARG A 817 84.44 -9.55 8.41
CA ARG A 817 83.11 -10.17 8.54
C ARG A 817 82.17 -9.33 9.40
N LEU A 818 82.63 -8.77 10.51
CA LEU A 818 81.85 -7.88 11.36
C LEU A 818 81.42 -6.61 10.60
N GLN A 819 82.31 -6.05 9.79
CA GLN A 819 82.05 -4.87 8.97
C GLN A 819 81.06 -5.15 7.83
N ALA A 820 81.10 -6.34 7.23
CA ALA A 820 80.07 -6.80 6.29
C ALA A 820 78.70 -6.98 6.98
N VAL A 821 78.65 -7.66 8.13
CA VAL A 821 77.41 -7.84 8.91
C VAL A 821 76.83 -6.50 9.37
N LEU A 822 77.65 -5.49 9.68
CA LEU A 822 77.17 -4.14 9.98
C LEU A 822 76.55 -3.46 8.74
N LEU A 823 77.13 -3.65 7.55
CA LEU A 823 76.59 -3.13 6.29
C LEU A 823 75.25 -3.80 5.93
N ASP A 824 75.17 -5.13 6.06
CA ASP A 824 73.95 -5.90 5.84
C ASP A 824 72.84 -5.44 6.81
N ASN A 825 73.17 -5.23 8.09
CA ASN A 825 72.22 -4.68 9.07
C ASN A 825 71.76 -3.26 8.73
N THR A 826 72.62 -2.40 8.16
CA THR A 826 72.15 -1.08 7.67
C THR A 826 71.20 -1.20 6.49
N MET A 827 71.48 -2.07 5.51
CA MET A 827 70.56 -2.33 4.39
C MET A 827 69.22 -2.91 4.86
N ILE A 828 69.23 -3.85 5.80
CA ILE A 828 68.01 -4.43 6.38
C ILE A 828 67.21 -3.35 7.14
N SER A 829 67.87 -2.43 7.85
CA SER A 829 67.22 -1.31 8.54
C SER A 829 66.56 -0.33 7.55
N GLU A 830 67.22 -0.02 6.43
CA GLU A 830 66.68 0.82 5.37
C GLU A 830 65.50 0.14 4.65
N GLU A 831 65.58 -1.15 4.36
CA GLU A 831 64.47 -1.90 3.75
C GLU A 831 63.26 -2.03 4.69
N VAL A 832 63.49 -2.27 5.99
CA VAL A 832 62.42 -2.26 7.00
C VAL A 832 61.79 -0.87 7.14
N LYS A 833 62.53 0.22 6.92
CA LYS A 833 61.99 1.57 6.84
C LYS A 833 61.16 1.76 5.56
N ARG A 834 61.66 1.33 4.41
CA ARG A 834 60.99 1.37 3.10
C ARG A 834 59.63 0.64 3.14
N LEU A 835 59.62 -0.59 3.65
CA LEU A 835 58.42 -1.42 3.80
C LEU A 835 57.40 -0.83 4.78
N ARG A 836 57.83 -0.10 5.82
CA ARG A 836 56.91 0.65 6.71
C ARG A 836 56.30 1.86 6.02
N GLU A 837 57.06 2.55 5.17
CA GLU A 837 56.58 3.70 4.39
C GLU A 837 55.58 3.23 3.32
N GLU A 838 55.84 2.10 2.65
CA GLU A 838 54.87 1.44 1.75
C GLU A 838 53.61 0.97 2.49
N LEU A 839 53.74 0.30 3.63
CA LEU A 839 52.60 -0.17 4.43
C LEU A 839 51.72 0.99 4.92
N ASN A 840 52.33 2.11 5.32
CA ASN A 840 51.60 3.30 5.73
C ASN A 840 50.86 3.95 4.55
N ALA A 841 51.50 4.04 3.38
CA ALA A 841 50.88 4.60 2.17
C ALA A 841 49.69 3.74 1.72
N LEU A 842 49.84 2.41 1.68
CA LEU A 842 48.79 1.47 1.27
C LEU A 842 47.64 1.40 2.31
N SER A 843 47.95 1.58 3.60
CA SER A 843 46.96 1.77 4.66
C SER A 843 46.15 3.07 4.48
N GLN A 844 46.82 4.18 4.13
CA GLN A 844 46.17 5.46 3.84
C GLN A 844 45.30 5.40 2.57
N GLU A 845 45.80 4.77 1.50
CA GLU A 845 45.03 4.52 0.28
C GLU A 845 43.77 3.70 0.56
N LYS A 846 43.89 2.60 1.33
CA LYS A 846 42.73 1.78 1.71
C LYS A 846 41.74 2.53 2.60
N ALA A 847 42.22 3.40 3.50
CA ALA A 847 41.36 4.26 4.32
C ALA A 847 40.57 5.27 3.46
N GLN A 848 41.21 5.83 2.43
CA GLN A 848 40.57 6.75 1.49
C GLN A 848 39.56 6.05 0.57
N GLU A 849 39.87 4.83 0.09
CA GLU A 849 38.92 3.97 -0.65
C GLU A 849 37.69 3.63 0.21
N ILE A 850 37.88 3.31 1.49
CA ILE A 850 36.79 3.07 2.45
C ILE A 850 35.95 4.33 2.67
N MET A 851 36.57 5.52 2.77
CA MET A 851 35.83 6.79 2.88
C MET A 851 34.93 7.04 1.66
N SER A 852 35.47 6.99 0.44
CA SER A 852 34.63 7.22 -0.75
C SER A 852 33.60 6.12 -0.99
N SER A 853 33.85 4.89 -0.52
CA SER A 853 32.83 3.83 -0.49
C SER A 853 31.72 4.13 0.53
N LEU A 854 32.05 4.77 1.65
CA LEU A 854 31.08 5.18 2.67
C LEU A 854 30.21 6.34 2.17
N GLU A 855 30.83 7.34 1.53
CA GLU A 855 30.16 8.49 0.90
C GLU A 855 29.15 8.04 -0.16
N GLU A 856 29.50 7.06 -1.00
CA GLU A 856 28.58 6.48 -1.99
C GLU A 856 27.45 5.67 -1.34
N VAL A 857 27.71 4.94 -0.24
CA VAL A 857 26.66 4.24 0.52
C VAL A 857 25.70 5.24 1.19
N GLU A 858 26.17 6.38 1.69
CA GLU A 858 25.31 7.44 2.21
C GLU A 858 24.51 8.13 1.09
N ARG A 859 25.11 8.38 -0.08
CA ARG A 859 24.40 8.87 -1.27
C ARG A 859 23.25 7.94 -1.65
N LEU A 860 23.54 6.66 -1.86
CA LEU A 860 22.55 5.63 -2.18
C LEU A 860 21.49 5.47 -1.07
N ARG A 861 21.84 5.69 0.20
CA ARG A 861 20.90 5.66 1.32
C ARG A 861 19.91 6.83 1.29
N THR A 862 20.38 8.04 0.98
CA THR A 862 19.49 9.22 0.83
C THR A 862 18.59 9.08 -0.40
N GLU A 863 19.11 8.51 -1.50
CA GLU A 863 18.36 8.19 -2.72
C GLU A 863 17.26 7.15 -2.45
N ASN A 864 17.55 6.09 -1.70
CA ASN A 864 16.54 5.14 -1.24
C ASN A 864 15.50 5.76 -0.29
N GLN A 865 15.88 6.73 0.56
CA GLN A 865 14.91 7.43 1.42
C GLN A 865 13.96 8.33 0.62
N ALA A 866 14.43 8.94 -0.47
CA ALA A 866 13.55 9.65 -1.40
C ALA A 866 12.57 8.69 -2.09
N LEU A 867 13.07 7.58 -2.65
CA LEU A 867 12.23 6.57 -3.30
C LEU A 867 11.18 5.96 -2.37
N ILE A 868 11.47 5.76 -1.08
CA ILE A 868 10.49 5.31 -0.07
C ILE A 868 9.42 6.39 0.20
N HIS A 869 9.78 7.67 0.16
CA HIS A 869 8.81 8.77 0.30
C HIS A 869 7.89 8.88 -0.93
N ASP A 870 8.45 8.74 -2.13
CA ASP A 870 7.70 8.75 -3.38
C ASP A 870 6.79 7.52 -3.51
N GLN A 871 7.28 6.33 -3.16
CA GLN A 871 6.45 5.12 -3.08
C GLN A 871 5.27 5.33 -2.13
N LYS A 872 5.49 5.89 -0.94
CA LYS A 872 4.40 6.19 -0.01
C LYS A 872 3.41 7.20 -0.60
N ALA A 873 3.87 8.19 -1.37
CA ALA A 873 2.97 9.14 -2.04
C ALA A 873 2.09 8.47 -3.12
N TYR A 874 2.58 7.40 -3.77
CA TYR A 874 1.75 6.56 -4.65
C TYR A 874 0.81 5.65 -3.87
N ASP A 875 1.26 5.04 -2.75
CA ASP A 875 0.39 4.24 -1.88
C ASP A 875 -0.78 5.10 -1.32
N ASP A 876 -0.49 6.33 -0.88
CA ASP A 876 -1.48 7.31 -0.41
C ASP A 876 -2.47 7.73 -1.54
N GLN A 877 -2.04 7.73 -2.80
CA GLN A 877 -2.93 7.98 -3.96
C GLN A 877 -3.80 6.76 -4.29
N ILE A 878 -3.27 5.54 -4.13
CA ILE A 878 -4.03 4.30 -4.34
C ILE A 878 -5.15 4.20 -3.30
N GLU A 879 -4.90 4.50 -2.02
CA GLU A 879 -5.93 4.50 -0.97
C GLU A 879 -7.08 5.48 -1.27
N ILE A 880 -6.78 6.65 -1.86
CA ILE A 880 -7.80 7.63 -2.31
C ILE A 880 -8.61 7.07 -3.48
N LEU A 881 -7.96 6.49 -4.49
CA LEU A 881 -8.64 5.91 -5.66
C LEU A 881 -9.48 4.68 -5.30
N GLU A 882 -9.04 3.85 -4.37
CA GLU A 882 -9.82 2.71 -3.85
C GLU A 882 -11.08 3.18 -3.11
N ALA A 883 -10.99 4.26 -2.32
CA ALA A 883 -12.16 4.86 -1.67
C ALA A 883 -13.15 5.51 -2.67
N GLU A 884 -12.65 6.14 -3.74
CA GLU A 884 -13.49 6.66 -4.82
C GLU A 884 -14.17 5.54 -5.60
N ILE A 885 -13.46 4.45 -5.90
CA ILE A 885 -14.03 3.23 -6.49
C ILE A 885 -15.11 2.62 -5.60
N GLU A 886 -14.91 2.55 -4.27
CA GLU A 886 -15.92 1.97 -3.36
C GLU A 886 -17.17 2.84 -3.24
N THR A 887 -17.02 4.17 -3.20
CA THR A 887 -18.18 5.09 -3.21
C THR A 887 -18.90 5.11 -4.56
N LEU A 888 -18.21 4.86 -5.68
CA LEU A 888 -18.85 4.61 -6.97
C LEU A 888 -19.61 3.28 -7.00
N LYS A 889 -19.07 2.18 -6.47
CA LYS A 889 -19.81 0.91 -6.30
C LYS A 889 -21.06 1.09 -5.45
N GLN A 890 -21.00 1.86 -4.37
CA GLN A 890 -22.17 2.12 -3.53
C GLN A 890 -23.27 2.85 -4.33
N LYS A 891 -22.91 3.89 -5.11
CA LYS A 891 -23.87 4.57 -5.99
C LYS A 891 -24.47 3.65 -7.05
N VAL A 892 -23.69 2.74 -7.64
CA VAL A 892 -24.21 1.72 -8.58
C VAL A 892 -25.20 0.80 -7.87
N SER A 893 -24.89 0.32 -6.67
CA SER A 893 -25.80 -0.50 -5.85
C SER A 893 -27.10 0.25 -5.48
N GLU A 894 -27.02 1.55 -5.21
CA GLU A 894 -28.19 2.41 -4.97
C GLU A 894 -29.06 2.58 -6.24
N VAL A 895 -28.43 2.71 -7.42
CA VAL A 895 -29.13 2.74 -8.71
C VAL A 895 -29.77 1.38 -9.05
N ASP A 896 -29.06 0.27 -8.88
CA ASP A 896 -29.58 -1.09 -9.09
C ASP A 896 -30.77 -1.37 -8.16
N SER A 897 -30.69 -0.91 -6.90
CA SER A 897 -31.77 -1.00 -5.91
C SER A 897 -33.00 -0.19 -6.33
N HIS A 898 -32.84 1.05 -6.78
CA HIS A 898 -33.94 1.85 -7.32
C HIS A 898 -34.51 1.28 -8.63
N GLN A 899 -33.68 0.68 -9.48
CA GLN A 899 -34.16 0.04 -10.70
C GLN A 899 -34.92 -1.25 -10.40
N CYS A 900 -34.52 -2.03 -9.38
CA CYS A 900 -35.34 -3.13 -8.86
C CYS A 900 -36.69 -2.64 -8.32
N GLN A 901 -36.71 -1.58 -7.51
CA GLN A 901 -37.95 -0.98 -6.98
C GLN A 901 -38.87 -0.46 -8.09
N MET A 902 -38.32 0.14 -9.16
CA MET A 902 -39.10 0.54 -10.33
C MET A 902 -39.68 -0.66 -11.09
N VAL A 903 -38.92 -1.75 -11.22
CA VAL A 903 -39.42 -3.00 -11.84
C VAL A 903 -40.50 -3.64 -10.97
N GLU A 904 -40.33 -3.70 -9.65
CA GLU A 904 -41.33 -4.22 -8.71
C GLU A 904 -42.65 -3.43 -8.80
N ALA A 905 -42.60 -2.09 -8.71
CA ALA A 905 -43.77 -1.23 -8.88
C ALA A 905 -44.41 -1.34 -10.29
N SER A 906 -43.60 -1.57 -11.33
CA SER A 906 -44.11 -1.87 -12.67
C SER A 906 -44.82 -3.22 -12.73
N THR A 907 -44.30 -4.24 -12.02
CA THR A 907 -44.96 -5.55 -11.95
C THR A 907 -46.26 -5.50 -11.15
N GLU A 908 -46.32 -4.82 -10.00
CA GLU A 908 -47.56 -4.65 -9.23
C GLU A 908 -48.65 -3.96 -10.04
N THR A 909 -48.31 -2.91 -10.80
CA THR A 909 -49.27 -2.22 -11.69
C THR A 909 -49.69 -3.07 -12.90
N THR A 910 -48.84 -3.95 -13.45
CA THR A 910 -49.29 -4.96 -14.42
C THR A 910 -50.21 -6.01 -13.79
N ASP A 911 -50.00 -6.35 -12.53
CA ASP A 911 -50.78 -7.34 -11.81
C ASP A 911 -52.15 -6.79 -11.37
N GLU A 912 -52.26 -5.49 -11.08
CA GLU A 912 -53.54 -4.82 -10.86
C GLU A 912 -54.33 -4.61 -12.16
N THR A 913 -53.67 -4.19 -13.24
CA THR A 913 -54.33 -4.06 -14.55
C THR A 913 -54.79 -5.40 -15.11
N ALA A 914 -54.05 -6.50 -14.87
CA ALA A 914 -54.51 -7.86 -15.19
C ALA A 914 -55.80 -8.23 -14.43
N LYS A 915 -55.89 -7.93 -13.13
CA LYS A 915 -57.11 -8.15 -12.31
C LYS A 915 -58.29 -7.33 -12.82
N ILE A 916 -58.06 -6.07 -13.21
CA ILE A 916 -59.09 -5.20 -13.80
C ILE A 916 -59.59 -5.75 -15.15
N ILE A 917 -58.70 -6.27 -15.99
CA ILE A 917 -59.05 -6.93 -17.26
C ILE A 917 -59.88 -8.20 -17.01
N GLU A 918 -59.54 -9.01 -16.00
CA GLU A 918 -60.32 -10.20 -15.62
C GLU A 918 -61.71 -9.83 -15.07
N GLU A 919 -61.82 -8.80 -14.22
CA GLU A 919 -63.12 -8.31 -13.74
C GLU A 919 -63.99 -7.74 -14.88
N LEU A 920 -63.40 -7.01 -15.82
CA LEU A 920 -64.08 -6.53 -17.03
C LEU A 920 -64.52 -7.68 -17.94
N ALA A 921 -63.72 -8.74 -18.08
CA ALA A 921 -64.11 -9.94 -18.81
C ALA A 921 -65.29 -10.66 -18.10
N SER A 922 -65.27 -10.73 -16.77
CA SER A 922 -66.37 -11.29 -15.98
C SER A 922 -67.66 -10.49 -16.14
N LYS A 923 -67.62 -9.16 -16.02
CA LYS A 923 -68.79 -8.29 -16.19
C LYS A 923 -69.30 -8.23 -17.63
N ASN A 924 -68.44 -8.39 -18.65
CA ASN A 924 -68.90 -8.55 -20.03
C ASN A 924 -69.66 -9.86 -20.24
N ASN A 925 -69.22 -10.97 -19.62
CA ASN A 925 -69.98 -12.22 -19.61
C ASN A 925 -71.32 -12.08 -18.87
N GLU A 926 -71.37 -11.33 -17.76
CA GLU A 926 -72.62 -11.02 -17.06
C GLU A 926 -73.57 -10.17 -17.93
N ILE A 927 -73.06 -9.13 -18.59
CA ILE A 927 -73.82 -8.31 -19.54
C ILE A 927 -74.35 -9.14 -20.72
N GLU A 928 -73.59 -10.12 -21.23
CA GLU A 928 -74.04 -11.01 -22.29
C GLU A 928 -75.12 -11.99 -21.81
N GLN A 929 -75.00 -12.54 -20.60
CA GLN A 929 -76.06 -13.34 -19.96
C GLN A 929 -77.33 -12.52 -19.72
N LEU A 930 -77.21 -11.27 -19.25
CA LEU A 930 -78.32 -10.34 -19.06
C LEU A 930 -78.98 -9.97 -20.40
N ARG A 931 -78.20 -9.71 -21.46
CA ARG A 931 -78.72 -9.48 -22.82
C ARG A 931 -79.48 -10.70 -23.35
N LYS A 932 -78.99 -11.92 -23.06
CA LYS A 932 -79.68 -13.16 -23.42
C LYS A 932 -81.00 -13.32 -22.66
N LEU A 933 -81.02 -13.06 -21.35
CA LEU A 933 -82.23 -13.04 -20.53
C LEU A 933 -83.24 -11.97 -20.99
N VAL A 934 -82.76 -10.79 -21.41
CA VAL A 934 -83.61 -9.75 -22.02
C VAL A 934 -84.19 -10.22 -23.35
N ALA A 935 -83.40 -10.84 -24.23
CA ALA A 935 -83.91 -11.40 -25.48
C ALA A 935 -84.93 -12.54 -25.26
N GLU A 936 -84.70 -13.42 -24.30
CA GLU A 936 -85.62 -14.50 -23.92
C GLU A 936 -86.90 -13.96 -23.26
N THR A 937 -86.82 -12.91 -22.44
CA THR A 937 -88.01 -12.26 -21.86
C THR A 937 -88.77 -11.40 -22.86
N GLU A 938 -88.11 -10.77 -23.85
CA GLU A 938 -88.79 -10.10 -24.97
C GLU A 938 -89.46 -11.08 -25.93
N ALA A 939 -88.86 -12.24 -26.20
CA ALA A 939 -89.49 -13.31 -26.98
C ALA A 939 -90.74 -13.86 -26.28
N ASN A 940 -90.66 -14.08 -24.96
CA ASN A 940 -91.83 -14.44 -24.15
C ASN A 940 -92.87 -13.30 -24.10
N ARG A 941 -92.45 -12.03 -23.99
CA ARG A 941 -93.35 -10.87 -23.99
C ARG A 941 -94.11 -10.74 -25.31
N LYS A 942 -93.43 -10.87 -26.46
CA LYS A 942 -94.06 -10.91 -27.80
C LYS A 942 -94.97 -12.13 -27.99
N SER A 943 -94.74 -13.22 -27.24
CA SER A 943 -95.62 -14.38 -27.21
C SER A 943 -96.87 -14.19 -26.33
N LEU A 944 -96.79 -13.39 -25.26
CA LEU A 944 -97.96 -13.01 -24.44
C LEU A 944 -98.78 -11.87 -25.09
N GLN A 945 -98.14 -10.94 -25.81
CA GLN A 945 -98.77 -9.73 -26.36
C GLN A 945 -99.75 -9.98 -27.54
N MET A 946 -100.22 -11.22 -27.70
CA MET A 946 -101.34 -11.60 -28.57
C MET A 946 -102.58 -12.10 -27.79
N VAL A 947 -102.53 -12.20 -26.46
CA VAL A 947 -103.64 -12.71 -25.62
C VAL A 947 -103.83 -11.89 -24.33
N GLU A 948 -104.03 -10.57 -24.45
CA GLU A 948 -104.51 -9.75 -23.32
C GLU A 948 -105.41 -8.58 -23.74
N SER A 949 -106.47 -8.91 -24.49
CA SER A 949 -107.64 -8.06 -24.71
C SER A 949 -108.87 -8.66 -24.00
N ALA A 950 -108.79 -8.77 -22.68
CA ALA A 950 -109.85 -9.27 -21.81
C ALA A 950 -109.80 -8.55 -20.47
N ASP A 951 -110.96 -8.26 -19.88
CA ASP A 951 -111.06 -7.54 -18.60
C ASP A 951 -110.39 -8.35 -17.47
N ILE A 952 -109.28 -7.85 -16.94
CA ILE A 952 -108.76 -8.30 -15.64
C ILE A 952 -109.71 -7.74 -14.58
N PRO A 953 -110.48 -8.56 -13.84
CA PRO A 953 -111.36 -8.05 -12.81
C PRO A 953 -110.51 -7.42 -11.71
N SER A 954 -110.78 -6.15 -11.38
CA SER A 954 -110.13 -5.46 -10.26
C SER A 954 -110.31 -6.28 -9.00
N SER A 955 -109.21 -6.76 -8.39
CA SER A 955 -109.31 -7.59 -7.20
C SER A 955 -110.01 -6.81 -6.08
N THR A 956 -110.79 -7.53 -5.27
CA THR A 956 -111.59 -6.91 -4.21
C THR A 956 -110.71 -6.25 -3.14
N GLU A 957 -109.44 -6.65 -3.00
CA GLU A 957 -108.48 -5.92 -2.16
C GLU A 957 -108.15 -4.53 -2.69
N PHE A 958 -108.13 -4.32 -4.02
CA PHE A 958 -107.83 -3.01 -4.61
C PHE A 958 -109.01 -2.03 -4.46
N GLU A 959 -110.25 -2.48 -4.64
CA GLU A 959 -111.43 -1.68 -4.29
C GLU A 959 -111.50 -1.38 -2.79
N TYR A 960 -111.20 -2.36 -1.94
CA TYR A 960 -111.19 -2.19 -0.49
C TYR A 960 -110.15 -1.15 -0.05
N LEU A 961 -108.91 -1.22 -0.57
CA LEU A 961 -107.84 -0.26 -0.29
C LEU A 961 -108.22 1.15 -0.79
N LYS A 962 -108.78 1.25 -2.01
CA LYS A 962 -109.28 2.51 -2.58
C LYS A 962 -110.38 3.14 -1.72
N ASN A 963 -111.28 2.33 -1.16
CA ASN A 963 -112.34 2.80 -0.27
C ASN A 963 -111.80 3.29 1.09
N ILE A 964 -110.79 2.61 1.66
CA ILE A 964 -110.13 3.06 2.91
C ILE A 964 -109.38 4.38 2.71
N VAL A 965 -108.64 4.53 1.59
CA VAL A 965 -107.98 5.80 1.25
C VAL A 965 -109.01 6.92 1.03
N TYR A 966 -110.14 6.62 0.39
CA TYR A 966 -111.24 7.59 0.23
C TYR A 966 -111.88 8.00 1.56
N GLN A 967 -112.16 7.05 2.47
CA GLN A 967 -112.65 7.35 3.82
C GLN A 967 -111.69 8.26 4.58
N PHE A 968 -110.37 7.98 4.53
CA PHE A 968 -109.34 8.81 5.16
C PHE A 968 -109.31 10.24 4.61
N LEU A 969 -109.36 10.40 3.28
CA LEU A 969 -109.42 11.72 2.63
C LEU A 969 -110.71 12.50 2.99
N MET A 970 -111.79 11.80 3.32
CA MET A 970 -113.03 12.36 3.86
C MET A 970 -113.01 12.60 5.38
N GLY A 971 -111.84 12.48 6.03
CA GLY A 971 -111.64 12.70 7.47
C GLY A 971 -112.16 11.57 8.37
N ARG A 972 -112.40 10.37 7.81
CA ARG A 972 -113.01 9.23 8.51
C ARG A 972 -112.04 8.05 8.61
N GLU A 973 -112.17 7.29 9.68
CA GLU A 973 -111.39 6.05 9.91
C GLU A 973 -109.86 6.16 9.73
N PRO A 974 -109.17 7.21 10.21
CA PRO A 974 -107.71 7.34 10.03
C PRO A 974 -106.92 6.18 10.68
N ILE A 975 -107.48 5.56 11.71
CA ILE A 975 -106.92 4.40 12.40
C ILE A 975 -106.99 3.15 11.50
N THR A 976 -108.02 3.01 10.65
CA THR A 976 -108.16 1.90 9.70
C THR A 976 -107.07 1.98 8.64
N LEU A 977 -106.82 3.15 8.06
CA LEU A 977 -105.71 3.35 7.11
C LEU A 977 -104.34 3.10 7.77
N ALA A 978 -104.12 3.62 8.98
CA ALA A 978 -102.87 3.40 9.72
C ALA A 978 -102.58 1.91 9.95
N ARG A 979 -103.60 1.10 10.27
CA ARG A 979 -103.48 -0.37 10.41
C ARG A 979 -103.18 -1.06 9.08
N VAL A 980 -103.84 -0.68 8.00
CA VAL A 980 -103.61 -1.27 6.66
C VAL A 980 -102.20 -0.95 6.14
N ILE A 981 -101.74 0.30 6.30
CA ILE A 981 -100.36 0.68 5.98
C ILE A 981 -99.38 -0.13 6.85
N SER A 982 -99.61 -0.23 8.16
CA SER A 982 -98.74 -0.99 9.07
C SER A 982 -98.64 -2.48 8.68
N ALA A 983 -99.74 -3.08 8.24
CA ALA A 983 -99.78 -4.47 7.77
C ALA A 983 -99.03 -4.65 6.42
N ILE A 984 -99.17 -3.70 5.48
CA ILE A 984 -98.46 -3.72 4.19
C ILE A 984 -96.94 -3.59 4.39
N PHE A 985 -96.51 -2.68 5.27
CA PHE A 985 -95.10 -2.51 5.62
C PHE A 985 -94.56 -3.56 6.62
N LYS A 986 -95.41 -4.48 7.08
CA LYS A 986 -95.06 -5.59 7.99
C LYS A 986 -94.42 -5.12 9.31
N PHE A 987 -94.88 -4.00 9.85
CA PHE A 987 -94.49 -3.58 11.20
C PHE A 987 -94.87 -4.64 12.23
N ASP A 988 -94.07 -4.75 13.29
CA ASP A 988 -94.39 -5.66 14.39
C ASP A 988 -95.64 -5.18 15.14
N LYS A 989 -96.17 -6.05 16.01
CA LYS A 989 -97.43 -5.80 16.71
C LYS A 989 -97.36 -4.58 17.64
N ASP A 990 -96.20 -4.33 18.24
CA ASP A 990 -96.01 -3.27 19.22
C ASP A 990 -95.80 -1.93 18.51
N GLN A 991 -95.06 -1.92 17.40
CA GLN A 991 -94.96 -0.78 16.48
C GLN A 991 -96.33 -0.38 15.92
N MET A 992 -97.11 -1.36 15.42
CA MET A 992 -98.45 -1.12 14.91
C MET A 992 -99.41 -0.59 15.99
N GLU A 993 -99.30 -1.08 17.24
CA GLU A 993 -100.10 -0.56 18.35
C GLU A 993 -99.66 0.85 18.79
N GLN A 994 -98.37 1.18 18.72
CA GLN A 994 -97.87 2.55 18.93
C GLN A 994 -98.37 3.52 17.85
N ILE A 995 -98.29 3.13 16.57
CA ILE A 995 -98.80 3.93 15.45
C ILE A 995 -100.31 4.14 15.58
N CYS A 996 -101.07 3.12 15.98
CA CYS A 996 -102.50 3.26 16.29
C CYS A 996 -102.74 4.28 17.42
N LYS A 997 -102.01 4.18 18.54
CA LYS A 997 -102.16 5.11 19.68
C LYS A 997 -101.81 6.55 19.33
N ILE A 998 -100.77 6.76 18.51
CA ILE A 998 -100.41 8.09 18.00
C ILE A 998 -101.53 8.63 17.10
N GLN A 999 -102.06 7.82 16.18
CA GLN A 999 -103.15 8.25 15.30
C GLN A 999 -104.48 8.45 16.05
N GLU A 1000 -104.76 7.67 17.10
CA GLU A 1000 -105.89 7.85 18.01
C GLU A 1000 -105.78 9.16 18.80
N ALA A 1001 -104.58 9.49 19.31
CA ALA A 1001 -104.33 10.77 19.99
C ALA A 1001 -104.43 11.97 19.03
N ILE A 1002 -103.89 11.88 17.81
CA ILE A 1002 -104.05 12.92 16.77
C ILE A 1002 -105.54 13.08 16.42
N HIS A 1003 -106.29 11.99 16.29
CA HIS A 1003 -107.72 12.06 15.98
C HIS A 1003 -108.50 12.74 17.10
N GLN A 1004 -108.28 12.37 18.37
CA GLN A 1004 -108.91 13.01 19.55
C GLN A 1004 -108.56 14.50 19.74
N VAL A 1005 -107.53 15.01 19.07
CA VAL A 1005 -107.14 16.43 19.06
C VAL A 1005 -107.66 17.17 17.82
N THR A 1006 -108.15 16.46 16.80
CA THR A 1006 -108.64 17.01 15.52
C THR A 1006 -110.13 16.78 15.25
N SER A 1007 -110.83 16.03 16.12
CA SER A 1007 -112.29 15.80 16.13
C SER A 1007 -112.98 16.55 17.26
#